data_AF-A0A9P0CFC1-F1
#
_entry.id   AF-A0A9P0CFC1-F1
#
_cell.length_a   1.000
_cell.length_b   1.000
_cell.length_c   1.000
_cell.angle_alpha   90.00
_cell.angle_beta   90.00
_cell.angle_gamma   90.00
#
_symmetry.space_group_name_H-M   'P 1'
#
loop_
_entity.id
_entity.type
_entity.pdbx_description
1 polymer ?
#
loop_
_entity_poly.entity_id
_entity_poly.type
_entity_poly.pdbx_seq_one_letter_code
_entity_poly.pdbx_strand_id
1 'polypeptide(L)'
;MKDQISNATFDTLESRRDSITMGISPWTKLFMIFGGCVLCCCALEVSTPNGKIIGFDTLRTRDGRVIHSFTGIPFAKPPIGPLRFKEPQPAEPWREPLQATNDAIMCPQIDFANTSNYQPLGQEDCLVLHVYSPKVDRSAKLPVMVWIHGGGFQFGAASIHQPELLLDKDVVLVTINYRLGALGFLSTGDNAIPANLGLKDQALAIKWVHDNIVNFGGNPDLVTIFGESAGGGAVHLNLLSPLNKGLIHRVIAMSGTGYGPWVIATPKLAKDRTKALAVLCSCPSEPSNELVECMRKVPIDLLIEMGKKFSDWIVGDFVFVPTIESETENAFLPKELDKLGSEIPFMTGITSGEGGIFASLIIRGGSRFEKELKENPQYVLSKALLLKADFPSDKLSSVAEQVRKFYFGDKPVDLDNTSQEVVNMLTDRWFLHGAVEAARKHHGDAYLYLYDYQHSISFNDIYSGGRIKGVSHVDDLLDLFPFTLYFPERKYTEADIQVSRKTIDIVTDFAKNGKLTGIGCKLQPVRRTAKTHQYLHITAEPAVKENLFPKRLEFWQSLKDAQSKVILACAFLAVARAAGPAAYSIGSVAYGYDGSVGNVHEQTVKSYGGLSSVSEYSKSVVGPHATAYAQVSRSSSSPYGAGYGYGAGYGYGAGHGYAAPAVVAAPSVVAAPAPSTEPTVRSPLPTPPTPATVPVTDTELATDTEPVTVTERATSPHTLPQLSPPTLPTLPSSPATPPPLSPPTLLTLPSSPATPPPLSPPTPLTLQLSPATLPTLPLSLATLPPLSPPTDTERATSPATLPPLSPPTPTLP
;
A
#
# COMPACT_ATOMS: atom_id res chain seq x y z
N MET A 1 -4.28 -42.37 -41.48
CA MET A 1 -4.29 -42.85 -40.08
C MET A 1 -4.66 -41.72 -39.11
N LYS A 2 -5.76 -41.00 -39.37
CA LYS A 2 -6.43 -40.10 -38.41
C LYS A 2 -7.94 -40.38 -38.31
N ASP A 3 -8.49 -41.01 -39.34
CA ASP A 3 -9.92 -41.32 -39.53
C ASP A 3 -10.33 -42.70 -38.98
N GLN A 4 -9.63 -43.19 -37.94
CA GLN A 4 -9.94 -44.46 -37.26
C GLN A 4 -9.98 -44.35 -35.73
N ILE A 5 -10.00 -43.13 -35.17
CA ILE A 5 -10.18 -42.87 -33.73
C ILE A 5 -11.26 -41.81 -33.50
N SER A 6 -12.43 -42.00 -34.13
CA SER A 6 -13.65 -41.21 -33.88
C SER A 6 -14.91 -42.05 -33.69
N ASN A 7 -14.94 -43.30 -34.18
CA ASN A 7 -16.15 -44.14 -34.24
C ASN A 7 -16.05 -45.37 -33.30
N ALA A 8 -15.40 -45.22 -32.14
CA ALA A 8 -15.12 -46.32 -31.21
C ALA A 8 -15.29 -45.93 -29.73
N THR A 9 -16.19 -44.97 -29.42
CA THR A 9 -16.41 -44.52 -28.03
C THR A 9 -17.81 -43.94 -27.75
N PHE A 10 -18.83 -44.35 -28.53
CA PHE A 10 -20.22 -43.89 -28.31
C PHE A 10 -21.26 -45.00 -28.07
N ASP A 11 -21.00 -46.25 -28.46
CA ASP A 11 -21.98 -47.37 -28.34
C ASP A 11 -21.90 -48.18 -27.02
N THR A 12 -21.07 -47.79 -26.05
CA THR A 12 -20.77 -48.61 -24.85
C THR A 12 -21.14 -47.98 -23.50
N LEU A 13 -21.87 -46.86 -23.49
CA LEU A 13 -22.33 -46.21 -22.25
C LEU A 13 -23.86 -46.22 -22.03
N GLU A 14 -24.67 -46.66 -23.01
CA GLU A 14 -26.14 -46.65 -22.88
C GLU A 14 -26.73 -47.99 -22.38
N SER A 15 -25.99 -49.11 -22.46
CA SER A 15 -26.51 -50.46 -22.12
C SER A 15 -26.37 -50.89 -20.64
N ARG A 16 -26.04 -49.97 -19.72
CA ARG A 16 -25.88 -50.26 -18.27
C ARG A 16 -26.81 -49.46 -17.35
N ARG A 17 -27.95 -48.96 -17.86
CA ARG A 17 -28.96 -48.29 -17.03
C ARG A 17 -29.99 -49.23 -16.40
N ASP A 18 -30.25 -50.39 -17.00
CA ASP A 18 -31.32 -51.31 -16.59
C ASP A 18 -30.81 -52.68 -16.08
N SER A 19 -30.14 -52.69 -14.92
CA SER A 19 -30.22 -53.83 -13.97
C SER A 19 -29.62 -53.47 -12.60
N ILE A 20 -30.49 -53.24 -11.61
CA ILE A 20 -30.40 -53.57 -10.17
C ILE A 20 -31.63 -52.92 -9.50
N THR A 21 -32.80 -53.54 -9.71
CA THR A 21 -34.06 -53.16 -9.03
C THR A 21 -34.37 -54.16 -7.93
N MET A 22 -33.73 -54.02 -6.77
CA MET A 22 -34.06 -54.79 -5.57
C MET A 22 -34.25 -53.90 -4.34
N GLY A 23 -35.48 -53.88 -3.81
CA GLY A 23 -35.70 -53.88 -2.36
C GLY A 23 -35.41 -52.63 -1.53
N ILE A 24 -35.28 -51.41 -2.08
CA ILE A 24 -35.19 -50.20 -1.24
C ILE A 24 -36.56 -49.95 -0.57
N SER A 25 -36.61 -50.04 0.76
CA SER A 25 -37.86 -49.92 1.53
C SER A 25 -38.50 -48.52 1.44
N PRO A 26 -39.83 -48.39 1.67
CA PRO A 26 -40.50 -47.08 1.70
C PRO A 26 -39.87 -46.10 2.70
N TRP A 27 -39.47 -46.61 3.88
CA TRP A 27 -38.82 -45.82 4.92
C TRP A 27 -37.47 -45.26 4.48
N THR A 28 -36.70 -46.00 3.70
CA THR A 28 -35.39 -45.56 3.19
C THR A 28 -35.52 -44.42 2.17
N LYS A 29 -36.60 -44.41 1.36
CA LYS A 29 -36.91 -43.28 0.47
C LYS A 29 -37.35 -42.05 1.26
N LEU A 30 -38.16 -42.23 2.30
CA LEU A 30 -38.54 -41.12 3.20
C LEU A 30 -37.31 -40.52 3.91
N PHE A 31 -36.37 -41.37 4.35
CA PHE A 31 -35.12 -40.93 4.99
C PHE A 31 -34.15 -40.23 4.03
N MET A 32 -34.13 -40.56 2.73
CA MET A 32 -33.36 -39.77 1.76
C MET A 32 -34.02 -38.41 1.44
N ILE A 33 -35.35 -38.35 1.39
CA ILE A 33 -36.09 -37.09 1.13
C ILE A 33 -36.00 -36.14 2.34
N PHE A 34 -36.04 -36.63 3.58
CA PHE A 34 -35.81 -35.80 4.77
C PHE A 34 -34.32 -35.57 5.08
N GLY A 35 -33.47 -36.59 4.91
CA GLY A 35 -32.03 -36.48 5.17
C GLY A 35 -31.31 -35.54 4.21
N GLY A 36 -31.77 -35.45 2.96
CA GLY A 36 -31.28 -34.47 1.98
C GLY A 36 -31.50 -33.00 2.37
N CYS A 37 -32.41 -32.71 3.30
CA CYS A 37 -32.67 -31.34 3.77
C CYS A 37 -31.80 -30.89 4.96
N VAL A 38 -31.01 -31.78 5.58
CA VAL A 38 -30.19 -31.46 6.77
C VAL A 38 -28.74 -31.08 6.41
N LEU A 39 -28.33 -31.27 5.15
CA LEU A 39 -27.11 -30.70 4.58
C LEU A 39 -27.40 -29.60 3.54
N CYS A 40 -28.46 -28.83 3.77
CA CYS A 40 -28.50 -27.46 3.29
C CYS A 40 -27.41 -26.68 4.04
N CYS A 41 -26.23 -26.58 3.45
CA CYS A 41 -25.21 -25.65 3.92
C CYS A 41 -25.79 -24.24 3.70
N CYS A 42 -26.18 -23.56 4.79
CA CYS A 42 -26.95 -22.32 4.76
C CYS A 42 -26.10 -21.16 4.25
N ALA A 43 -25.90 -21.10 2.93
CA ALA A 43 -25.13 -20.07 2.26
C ALA A 43 -25.65 -18.68 2.68
N LEU A 44 -24.81 -17.92 3.36
CA LEU A 44 -25.25 -16.80 4.18
C LEU A 44 -25.65 -15.62 3.30
N GLU A 45 -26.95 -15.32 3.26
CA GLU A 45 -27.48 -14.25 2.42
C GLU A 45 -27.54 -12.90 3.18
N VAL A 46 -26.96 -11.87 2.58
CA VAL A 46 -27.05 -10.48 3.01
C VAL A 46 -27.75 -9.66 1.93
N SER A 47 -28.79 -8.92 2.30
CA SER A 47 -29.47 -7.99 1.39
C SER A 47 -28.87 -6.58 1.47
N THR A 48 -28.51 -6.02 0.32
CA THR A 48 -28.00 -4.63 0.17
C THR A 48 -28.88 -3.86 -0.83
N PRO A 49 -28.79 -2.51 -0.91
CA PRO A 49 -29.51 -1.73 -1.93
C PRO A 49 -29.11 -2.09 -3.37
N ASN A 50 -27.90 -2.62 -3.58
CA ASN A 50 -27.44 -3.12 -4.88
C ASN A 50 -27.98 -4.53 -5.21
N GLY A 51 -28.48 -5.28 -4.23
CA GLY A 51 -29.01 -6.63 -4.41
C GLY A 51 -28.65 -7.60 -3.28
N LYS A 52 -29.02 -8.87 -3.45
CA LYS A 52 -28.65 -9.97 -2.54
C LYS A 52 -27.19 -10.38 -2.77
N ILE A 53 -26.49 -10.69 -1.70
CA ILE A 53 -25.10 -11.20 -1.70
C ILE A 53 -25.09 -12.49 -0.90
N ILE A 54 -24.45 -13.54 -1.42
CA ILE A 54 -24.29 -14.84 -0.78
C ILE A 54 -22.81 -15.03 -0.47
N GLY A 55 -22.47 -15.18 0.80
CA GLY A 55 -21.09 -15.40 1.27
C GLY A 55 -20.78 -16.88 1.53
N PHE A 56 -19.52 -17.15 1.87
CA PHE A 56 -19.12 -18.47 2.37
C PHE A 56 -19.37 -18.53 3.88
N ASP A 57 -20.03 -19.60 4.34
CA ASP A 57 -20.34 -19.77 5.75
C ASP A 57 -19.21 -20.51 6.49
N THR A 58 -18.66 -19.86 7.51
CA THR A 58 -17.61 -20.33 8.42
C THR A 58 -16.18 -20.46 7.84
N LEU A 59 -15.39 -19.39 7.98
CA LEU A 59 -13.94 -19.50 8.22
C LEU A 59 -13.67 -19.64 9.73
N ARG A 60 -12.43 -19.95 10.11
CA ARG A 60 -11.97 -19.93 11.52
C ARG A 60 -10.77 -19.01 11.72
N THR A 61 -10.76 -18.31 12.84
CA THR A 61 -9.60 -17.53 13.32
C THR A 61 -8.56 -18.44 13.97
N ARG A 62 -7.38 -17.88 14.28
CA ARG A 62 -6.30 -18.55 15.03
C ARG A 62 -6.79 -19.15 16.35
N ASP A 63 -7.53 -18.37 17.16
CA ASP A 63 -8.06 -18.87 18.44
C ASP A 63 -9.39 -19.63 18.26
N GLY A 64 -9.68 -20.09 17.03
CA GLY A 64 -10.72 -21.06 16.69
C GLY A 64 -12.13 -20.47 16.49
N ARG A 65 -12.30 -19.14 16.61
CA ARG A 65 -13.57 -18.44 16.47
C ARG A 65 -14.14 -18.61 15.06
N VAL A 66 -15.45 -18.83 14.95
CA VAL A 66 -16.15 -18.86 13.65
C VAL A 66 -16.43 -17.44 13.16
N ILE A 67 -16.17 -17.19 11.87
CA ILE A 67 -16.44 -15.91 11.19
C ILE A 67 -17.03 -16.18 9.80
N HIS A 68 -17.74 -15.20 9.23
CA HIS A 68 -18.32 -15.29 7.89
C HIS A 68 -17.58 -14.40 6.90
N SER A 69 -17.49 -14.80 5.63
CA SER A 69 -16.72 -14.10 4.60
C SER A 69 -17.53 -13.86 3.31
N PHE A 70 -17.36 -12.67 2.75
CA PHE A 70 -17.98 -12.24 1.49
C PHE A 70 -16.90 -11.57 0.63
N THR A 71 -16.36 -12.29 -0.36
CA THR A 71 -15.22 -11.84 -1.17
C THR A 71 -15.62 -11.50 -2.60
N GLY A 72 -14.90 -10.57 -3.24
CA GLY A 72 -15.18 -10.13 -4.62
C GLY A 72 -16.43 -9.28 -4.81
N ILE A 73 -16.92 -8.56 -3.79
CA ILE A 73 -18.09 -7.68 -3.92
C ILE A 73 -17.69 -6.42 -4.72
N PRO A 74 -18.30 -6.11 -5.87
CA PRO A 74 -17.99 -4.89 -6.63
C PRO A 74 -18.58 -3.66 -5.94
N PHE A 75 -17.74 -2.66 -5.67
CA PHE A 75 -18.17 -1.35 -5.16
C PHE A 75 -18.29 -0.30 -6.28
N ALA A 76 -17.61 -0.53 -7.41
CA ALA A 76 -17.62 0.34 -8.58
C ALA A 76 -17.98 -0.44 -9.87
N LYS A 77 -18.26 0.30 -10.95
CA LYS A 77 -18.29 -0.28 -12.31
C LYS A 77 -16.88 -0.67 -12.76
N PRO A 78 -16.74 -1.72 -13.59
CA PRO A 78 -15.44 -2.10 -14.17
C PRO A 78 -14.80 -0.91 -14.90
N PRO A 79 -13.57 -0.46 -14.53
CA PRO A 79 -12.93 0.73 -15.09
C PRO A 79 -12.30 0.47 -16.49
N ILE A 80 -13.00 -0.27 -17.34
CA ILE A 80 -12.52 -0.80 -18.63
C ILE A 80 -12.94 0.09 -19.81
N GLY A 81 -12.19 0.00 -20.91
CA GLY A 81 -12.53 0.67 -22.18
C GLY A 81 -12.74 2.18 -22.02
N PRO A 82 -13.94 2.73 -22.30
CA PRO A 82 -14.24 4.15 -22.08
C PRO A 82 -14.04 4.63 -20.63
N LEU A 83 -14.24 3.75 -19.63
CA LEU A 83 -14.06 4.06 -18.21
C LEU A 83 -12.59 4.00 -17.76
N ARG A 84 -11.68 3.46 -18.60
CA ARG A 84 -10.24 3.53 -18.32
C ARG A 84 -9.80 5.00 -18.28
N PHE A 85 -9.01 5.33 -17.26
CA PHE A 85 -8.60 6.70 -16.93
C PHE A 85 -9.75 7.68 -16.65
N LYS A 86 -10.88 7.21 -16.12
CA LYS A 86 -11.95 8.04 -15.55
C LYS A 86 -12.20 7.76 -14.08
N GLU A 87 -12.82 8.73 -13.41
CA GLU A 87 -13.28 8.61 -12.02
C GLU A 87 -14.23 7.41 -11.87
N PRO A 88 -14.15 6.66 -10.76
CA PRO A 88 -14.98 5.48 -10.59
C PRO A 88 -16.45 5.86 -10.42
N GLN A 89 -17.33 5.01 -10.94
CA GLN A 89 -18.78 5.14 -10.77
C GLN A 89 -19.26 4.02 -9.84
N PRO A 90 -20.28 4.24 -8.98
CA PRO A 90 -20.86 3.17 -8.15
C PRO A 90 -21.28 1.96 -8.99
N ALA A 91 -21.11 0.76 -8.44
CA ALA A 91 -21.58 -0.47 -9.07
C ALA A 91 -23.09 -0.41 -9.36
N GLU A 92 -23.50 -0.97 -10.51
CA GLU A 92 -24.92 -1.11 -10.86
C GLU A 92 -25.61 -2.15 -9.95
N PRO A 93 -26.92 -2.04 -9.68
CA PRO A 93 -27.66 -3.08 -8.98
C PRO A 93 -27.76 -4.38 -9.79
N TRP A 94 -27.60 -5.52 -9.12
CA TRP A 94 -27.74 -6.86 -9.69
C TRP A 94 -29.08 -7.50 -9.29
N ARG A 95 -29.67 -8.27 -10.22
CA ARG A 95 -30.97 -8.93 -10.03
C ARG A 95 -30.85 -10.29 -9.34
N GLU A 96 -29.95 -11.12 -9.85
CA GLU A 96 -29.65 -12.43 -9.29
C GLU A 96 -28.68 -12.30 -8.12
N PRO A 97 -28.76 -13.15 -7.07
CA PRO A 97 -27.86 -13.08 -5.92
C PRO A 97 -26.38 -13.21 -6.31
N LEU A 98 -25.56 -12.24 -5.89
CA LEU A 98 -24.13 -12.24 -6.13
C LEU A 98 -23.43 -13.31 -5.28
N GLN A 99 -22.71 -14.23 -5.92
CA GLN A 99 -21.84 -15.19 -5.24
C GLN A 99 -20.53 -14.50 -4.82
N ALA A 100 -20.47 -14.02 -3.59
CA ALA A 100 -19.32 -13.31 -3.04
C ALA A 100 -18.32 -14.31 -2.41
N THR A 101 -17.71 -15.13 -3.28
CA THR A 101 -16.80 -16.21 -2.90
C THR A 101 -15.48 -16.19 -3.68
N ASN A 102 -15.16 -15.10 -4.38
CA ASN A 102 -13.94 -14.96 -5.18
C ASN A 102 -12.99 -13.91 -4.57
N ASP A 103 -11.90 -14.36 -3.95
CA ASP A 103 -10.83 -13.52 -3.42
C ASP A 103 -9.60 -13.41 -4.37
N ALA A 104 -9.56 -14.17 -5.46
CA ALA A 104 -8.44 -14.15 -6.42
C ALA A 104 -8.39 -12.88 -7.31
N ILE A 105 -9.31 -11.93 -7.13
CA ILE A 105 -9.39 -10.70 -7.95
C ILE A 105 -8.31 -9.71 -7.53
N MET A 106 -7.38 -9.40 -8.44
CA MET A 106 -6.33 -8.40 -8.26
C MET A 106 -6.34 -7.37 -9.38
N CYS A 107 -6.02 -6.11 -9.07
CA CYS A 107 -5.81 -5.07 -10.08
C CYS A 107 -4.51 -5.30 -10.88
N PRO A 108 -4.40 -4.77 -12.12
CA PRO A 108 -3.27 -5.06 -12.99
C PRO A 108 -1.96 -4.51 -12.42
N GLN A 109 -0.99 -5.39 -12.26
CA GLN A 109 0.28 -5.11 -11.59
C GLN A 109 1.39 -6.05 -12.06
N ILE A 110 2.57 -5.90 -11.49
CA ILE A 110 3.71 -6.80 -11.66
C ILE A 110 3.64 -7.88 -10.59
N ASP A 111 3.98 -9.12 -10.93
CA ASP A 111 4.20 -10.16 -9.94
C ASP A 111 5.47 -9.88 -9.11
N PHE A 112 5.26 -9.34 -7.91
CA PHE A 112 6.30 -9.10 -6.90
C PHE A 112 6.54 -10.29 -5.97
N ALA A 113 5.76 -11.38 -6.08
CA ALA A 113 6.09 -12.65 -5.43
C ALA A 113 7.03 -13.46 -6.35
N ASN A 114 6.68 -13.64 -7.62
CA ASN A 114 7.51 -14.25 -8.66
C ASN A 114 8.57 -13.27 -9.22
N THR A 115 9.41 -12.82 -8.30
CA THR A 115 10.62 -12.02 -8.49
C THR A 115 11.65 -12.60 -9.47
N SER A 116 11.42 -13.80 -10.03
CA SER A 116 12.21 -14.39 -11.10
C SER A 116 11.98 -13.71 -12.45
N ASN A 117 10.72 -13.41 -12.78
CA ASN A 117 10.31 -12.99 -14.14
C ASN A 117 9.40 -11.75 -14.16
N TYR A 118 8.89 -11.25 -13.03
CA TYR A 118 8.11 -10.01 -12.92
C TYR A 118 7.01 -9.87 -13.99
N GLN A 119 6.25 -10.96 -14.22
CA GLN A 119 5.22 -10.98 -15.26
C GLN A 119 4.02 -10.09 -14.86
N PRO A 120 3.25 -9.56 -15.83
CA PRO A 120 1.95 -8.94 -15.52
C PRO A 120 1.00 -9.94 -14.87
N LEU A 121 0.22 -9.49 -13.88
CA LEU A 121 -0.89 -10.24 -13.30
C LEU A 121 -2.09 -9.32 -13.02
N GLY A 122 -3.25 -9.94 -12.78
CA GLY A 122 -4.49 -9.24 -12.45
C GLY A 122 -5.33 -8.85 -13.67
N GLN A 123 -6.44 -8.18 -13.43
CA GLN A 123 -7.42 -7.77 -14.46
C GLN A 123 -7.93 -6.36 -14.17
N GLU A 124 -8.36 -5.61 -15.18
CA GLU A 124 -8.86 -4.24 -14.96
C GLU A 124 -10.20 -4.21 -14.21
N ASP A 125 -11.01 -5.27 -14.32
CA ASP A 125 -12.22 -5.43 -13.51
C ASP A 125 -11.86 -5.92 -12.09
N CYS A 126 -11.33 -4.99 -11.29
CA CYS A 126 -10.75 -5.28 -9.98
C CYS A 126 -11.29 -4.44 -8.83
N LEU A 127 -12.25 -3.54 -9.08
CA LEU A 127 -12.80 -2.61 -8.08
C LEU A 127 -13.82 -3.29 -7.16
N VAL A 128 -13.29 -4.28 -6.43
CA VAL A 128 -13.98 -5.12 -5.47
C VAL A 128 -13.41 -4.95 -4.07
N LEU A 129 -14.23 -5.32 -3.09
CA LEU A 129 -13.85 -5.42 -1.69
C LEU A 129 -14.24 -6.78 -1.12
N HIS A 130 -13.73 -7.08 0.08
CA HIS A 130 -14.05 -8.28 0.84
C HIS A 130 -14.53 -7.84 2.22
N VAL A 131 -15.60 -8.46 2.73
CA VAL A 131 -16.13 -8.21 4.08
C VAL A 131 -16.01 -9.49 4.90
N TYR A 132 -15.39 -9.38 6.07
CA TYR A 132 -15.25 -10.46 7.04
C TYR A 132 -15.89 -10.01 8.36
N SER A 133 -16.85 -10.79 8.87
CA SER A 133 -17.63 -10.42 10.06
C SER A 133 -17.79 -11.61 11.01
N PRO A 134 -17.57 -11.42 12.33
CA PRO A 134 -17.85 -12.45 13.33
C PRO A 134 -19.34 -12.52 13.73
N LYS A 135 -20.20 -11.62 13.23
CA LYS A 135 -21.67 -11.67 13.43
C LYS A 135 -22.41 -10.84 12.37
N VAL A 136 -23.04 -11.53 11.42
CA VAL A 136 -23.85 -10.89 10.36
C VAL A 136 -25.27 -10.60 10.89
N ASP A 137 -25.40 -9.50 11.63
CA ASP A 137 -26.66 -9.05 12.25
C ASP A 137 -26.67 -7.53 12.40
N ARG A 138 -27.66 -6.85 11.81
CA ARG A 138 -27.82 -5.38 11.84
C ARG A 138 -27.87 -4.78 13.26
N SER A 139 -28.17 -5.56 14.29
CA SER A 139 -28.14 -5.14 15.70
C SER A 139 -26.74 -5.16 16.33
N ALA A 140 -25.76 -5.85 15.73
CA ALA A 140 -24.45 -6.08 16.34
C ALA A 140 -23.59 -4.82 16.48
N LYS A 141 -23.69 -3.89 15.53
CA LYS A 141 -23.02 -2.57 15.52
C LYS A 141 -21.53 -2.62 15.93
N LEU A 142 -20.80 -3.57 15.37
CA LEU A 142 -19.37 -3.76 15.64
C LEU A 142 -18.53 -2.61 15.05
N PRO A 143 -17.39 -2.24 15.66
CA PRO A 143 -16.42 -1.33 15.04
C PRO A 143 -15.98 -1.87 13.69
N VAL A 144 -15.84 -0.98 12.70
CA VAL A 144 -15.45 -1.35 11.34
C VAL A 144 -14.02 -0.93 11.09
N MET A 145 -13.20 -1.84 10.57
CA MET A 145 -11.81 -1.58 10.18
C MET A 145 -11.65 -1.82 8.69
N VAL A 146 -11.39 -0.77 7.91
CA VAL A 146 -11.23 -0.83 6.45
C VAL A 146 -9.75 -0.76 6.11
N TRP A 147 -9.21 -1.87 5.61
CA TRP A 147 -7.81 -2.04 5.22
C TRP A 147 -7.57 -1.54 3.80
N ILE A 148 -6.63 -0.60 3.66
CA ILE A 148 -6.07 -0.16 2.39
C ILE A 148 -4.64 -0.70 2.31
N HIS A 149 -4.37 -1.59 1.34
CA HIS A 149 -3.08 -2.27 1.24
C HIS A 149 -1.93 -1.35 0.79
N GLY A 150 -0.71 -1.69 1.23
CA GLY A 150 0.55 -1.11 0.77
C GLY A 150 0.95 -1.54 -0.65
N GLY A 151 2.25 -1.46 -0.96
CA GLY A 151 2.81 -1.84 -2.27
C GLY A 151 3.19 -0.68 -3.19
N GLY A 152 3.67 0.44 -2.64
CA GLY A 152 4.24 1.56 -3.41
C GLY A 152 3.28 2.25 -4.42
N PHE A 153 1.97 2.06 -4.25
CA PHE A 153 0.92 2.37 -5.23
C PHE A 153 1.02 1.60 -6.57
N GLN A 154 1.92 0.61 -6.70
CA GLN A 154 2.16 -0.15 -7.94
C GLN A 154 1.65 -1.61 -7.87
N PHE A 155 1.56 -2.21 -6.68
CA PHE A 155 1.21 -3.62 -6.47
C PHE A 155 0.42 -3.80 -5.15
N GLY A 156 -0.02 -5.03 -4.87
CA GLY A 156 -0.83 -5.42 -3.71
C GLY A 156 -2.28 -5.78 -4.08
N ALA A 157 -2.99 -6.39 -3.12
CA ALA A 157 -4.39 -6.78 -3.26
C ALA A 157 -5.09 -6.97 -1.90
N ALA A 158 -6.42 -6.93 -1.92
CA ALA A 158 -7.31 -7.18 -0.79
C ALA A 158 -7.10 -8.56 -0.13
N SER A 159 -6.90 -9.61 -0.94
CA SER A 159 -6.82 -11.02 -0.52
C SER A 159 -5.47 -11.49 0.00
N ILE A 160 -4.45 -10.64 -0.01
CA ILE A 160 -3.18 -10.89 0.70
C ILE A 160 -3.38 -10.81 2.23
N HIS A 161 -4.43 -10.09 2.67
CA HIS A 161 -4.64 -9.65 4.04
C HIS A 161 -5.82 -10.39 4.69
N GLN A 162 -5.64 -11.71 4.87
CA GLN A 162 -6.67 -12.64 5.33
C GLN A 162 -6.99 -12.48 6.84
N PRO A 163 -8.24 -12.75 7.27
CA PRO A 163 -8.82 -12.21 8.52
C PRO A 163 -8.39 -12.92 9.82
N GLU A 164 -7.67 -14.03 9.76
CA GLU A 164 -7.67 -15.07 10.79
C GLU A 164 -6.99 -14.67 12.10
N LEU A 165 -6.14 -13.63 12.11
CA LEU A 165 -5.55 -13.11 13.34
C LEU A 165 -6.40 -11.98 13.93
N LEU A 166 -6.73 -10.96 13.12
CA LEU A 166 -7.45 -9.76 13.57
C LEU A 166 -8.86 -10.08 14.13
N LEU A 167 -9.59 -11.03 13.54
CA LEU A 167 -10.96 -11.35 13.93
C LEU A 167 -11.10 -12.27 15.15
N ASP A 168 -9.99 -12.60 15.83
CA ASP A 168 -10.07 -13.03 17.24
C ASP A 168 -10.82 -11.97 18.09
N LYS A 169 -10.85 -10.69 17.65
CA LYS A 169 -11.58 -9.57 18.29
C LYS A 169 -12.92 -9.24 17.63
N ASP A 170 -13.80 -8.61 18.41
CA ASP A 170 -15.10 -8.09 17.94
C ASP A 170 -14.95 -6.82 17.08
N VAL A 171 -14.63 -7.02 15.80
CA VAL A 171 -14.59 -6.01 14.74
C VAL A 171 -15.09 -6.60 13.42
N VAL A 172 -15.54 -5.76 12.48
CA VAL A 172 -15.76 -6.15 11.08
C VAL A 172 -14.59 -5.63 10.25
N LEU A 173 -13.89 -6.53 9.56
CA LEU A 173 -12.82 -6.18 8.62
C LEU A 173 -13.40 -6.02 7.21
N VAL A 174 -12.99 -4.97 6.53
CA VAL A 174 -13.17 -4.82 5.09
C VAL A 174 -11.79 -4.67 4.45
N THR A 175 -11.45 -5.46 3.44
CA THR A 175 -10.23 -5.26 2.64
C THR A 175 -10.61 -4.81 1.24
N ILE A 176 -9.90 -3.84 0.65
CA ILE A 176 -10.29 -3.23 -0.62
C ILE A 176 -9.17 -3.29 -1.67
N ASN A 177 -9.55 -3.50 -2.93
CA ASN A 177 -8.70 -3.21 -4.09
C ASN A 177 -8.90 -1.76 -4.55
N TYR A 178 -7.88 -1.19 -5.19
CA TYR A 178 -7.95 0.12 -5.86
C TYR A 178 -7.02 0.12 -7.08
N ARG A 179 -7.22 0.99 -8.08
CA ARG A 179 -6.34 1.02 -9.27
C ARG A 179 -4.92 1.41 -8.91
N LEU A 180 -3.98 0.69 -9.53
CA LEU A 180 -2.54 0.78 -9.25
C LEU A 180 -1.78 1.38 -10.43
N GLY A 181 -0.58 1.86 -10.14
CA GLY A 181 0.40 2.38 -11.09
C GLY A 181 -0.21 3.38 -12.08
N ALA A 182 0.03 3.13 -13.37
CA ALA A 182 -0.47 3.99 -14.43
C ALA A 182 -2.01 4.07 -14.49
N LEU A 183 -2.74 3.01 -14.11
CA LEU A 183 -4.22 3.04 -14.11
C LEU A 183 -4.79 3.90 -12.98
N GLY A 184 -4.09 3.99 -11.85
CA GLY A 184 -4.52 4.76 -10.67
C GLY A 184 -3.99 6.19 -10.59
N PHE A 185 -2.81 6.47 -11.17
CA PHE A 185 -2.00 7.65 -10.80
C PHE A 185 -1.32 8.39 -11.97
N LEU A 186 -1.79 8.20 -13.21
CA LEU A 186 -1.50 9.16 -14.29
C LEU A 186 -2.29 10.47 -14.09
N SER A 187 -1.81 11.55 -14.71
CA SER A 187 -2.51 12.84 -14.76
C SER A 187 -2.06 13.65 -15.97
N THR A 188 -3.00 14.14 -16.78
CA THR A 188 -2.69 15.13 -17.82
C THR A 188 -2.52 16.54 -17.26
N GLY A 189 -2.74 16.76 -15.96
CA GLY A 189 -2.83 18.09 -15.34
C GLY A 189 -4.05 18.91 -15.83
N ASP A 190 -5.07 18.20 -16.33
CA ASP A 190 -6.36 18.69 -16.78
C ASP A 190 -7.39 17.53 -16.68
N ASN A 191 -8.63 17.75 -17.11
CA ASN A 191 -9.73 16.78 -16.91
C ASN A 191 -9.76 15.62 -17.93
N ALA A 192 -8.78 15.51 -18.84
CA ALA A 192 -8.72 14.38 -19.79
C ALA A 192 -8.39 13.06 -19.05
N ILE A 193 -7.29 13.06 -18.28
CA ILE A 193 -6.97 12.10 -17.22
C ILE A 193 -6.83 12.90 -15.92
N PRO A 194 -7.90 12.98 -15.09
CA PRO A 194 -7.79 13.60 -13.77
C PRO A 194 -6.91 12.73 -12.86
N ALA A 195 -6.24 13.37 -11.90
CA ALA A 195 -5.33 12.68 -10.98
C ALA A 195 -6.08 11.82 -9.94
N ASN A 196 -5.30 11.06 -9.18
CA ASN A 196 -5.71 10.36 -7.95
C ASN A 196 -6.86 9.36 -8.14
N LEU A 197 -6.98 8.75 -9.32
CA LEU A 197 -8.03 7.75 -9.61
C LEU A 197 -8.01 6.60 -8.60
N GLY A 198 -6.84 6.10 -8.22
CA GLY A 198 -6.68 5.07 -7.18
C GLY A 198 -7.13 5.52 -5.78
N LEU A 199 -7.03 6.81 -5.44
CA LEU A 199 -7.58 7.33 -4.17
C LEU A 199 -9.09 7.58 -4.26
N LYS A 200 -9.60 7.96 -5.44
CA LYS A 200 -11.04 8.10 -5.69
C LYS A 200 -11.75 6.73 -5.67
N ASP A 201 -11.08 5.66 -6.07
CA ASP A 201 -11.53 4.28 -5.87
C ASP A 201 -11.69 3.97 -4.38
N GLN A 202 -10.69 4.32 -3.56
CA GLN A 202 -10.73 4.14 -2.10
C GLN A 202 -11.86 4.95 -1.46
N ALA A 203 -12.06 6.21 -1.84
CA ALA A 203 -13.16 7.05 -1.34
C ALA A 203 -14.53 6.43 -1.68
N LEU A 204 -14.71 5.90 -2.89
CA LEU A 204 -15.94 5.21 -3.27
C LEU A 204 -16.14 3.91 -2.48
N ALA A 205 -15.07 3.14 -2.21
CA ALA A 205 -15.14 1.96 -1.36
C ALA A 205 -15.48 2.32 0.11
N ILE A 206 -14.88 3.38 0.67
CA ILE A 206 -15.22 3.91 2.00
C ILE A 206 -16.69 4.33 2.06
N LYS A 207 -17.20 4.99 1.00
CA LYS A 207 -18.62 5.32 0.90
C LYS A 207 -19.51 4.08 0.81
N TRP A 208 -19.11 3.06 0.04
CA TRP A 208 -19.83 1.77 0.00
C TRP A 208 -19.90 1.13 1.38
N VAL A 209 -18.79 1.14 2.15
CA VAL A 209 -18.76 0.63 3.52
C VAL A 209 -19.74 1.40 4.41
N HIS A 210 -19.67 2.73 4.43
CA HIS A 210 -20.62 3.56 5.20
C HIS A 210 -22.09 3.21 4.86
N ASP A 211 -22.43 3.09 3.57
CA ASP A 211 -23.80 2.85 3.14
C ASP A 211 -24.30 1.41 3.41
N ASN A 212 -23.40 0.41 3.44
CA ASN A 212 -23.76 -1.01 3.42
C ASN A 212 -23.37 -1.83 4.66
N ILE A 213 -22.35 -1.44 5.43
CA ILE A 213 -21.70 -2.32 6.42
C ILE A 213 -22.61 -2.74 7.58
N VAL A 214 -23.67 -1.96 7.84
CA VAL A 214 -24.73 -2.32 8.78
C VAL A 214 -25.35 -3.68 8.48
N ASN A 215 -25.48 -4.05 7.19
CA ASN A 215 -26.05 -5.35 6.79
C ASN A 215 -25.13 -6.54 7.15
N PHE A 216 -23.85 -6.28 7.37
CA PHE A 216 -22.83 -7.26 7.78
C PHE A 216 -22.54 -7.20 9.29
N GLY A 217 -23.31 -6.41 10.04
CA GLY A 217 -23.18 -6.21 11.49
C GLY A 217 -22.19 -5.13 11.94
N GLY A 218 -21.59 -4.39 11.00
CA GLY A 218 -20.75 -3.24 11.32
C GLY A 218 -21.55 -1.99 11.73
N ASN A 219 -20.87 -1.04 12.36
CA ASN A 219 -21.42 0.28 12.67
C ASN A 219 -20.83 1.35 11.72
N PRO A 220 -21.64 1.99 10.86
CA PRO A 220 -21.15 3.05 9.97
C PRO A 220 -20.66 4.28 10.75
N ASP A 221 -21.19 4.52 11.95
CA ASP A 221 -20.78 5.60 12.86
C ASP A 221 -19.46 5.31 13.61
N LEU A 222 -18.77 4.20 13.27
CA LEU A 222 -17.54 3.75 13.93
C LEU A 222 -16.55 3.10 12.93
N VAL A 223 -16.38 3.74 11.77
CA VAL A 223 -15.45 3.33 10.71
C VAL A 223 -14.03 3.86 10.99
N THR A 224 -13.10 2.93 11.18
CA THR A 224 -11.65 3.18 11.19
C THR A 224 -11.08 2.78 9.84
N ILE A 225 -10.34 3.65 9.17
CA ILE A 225 -9.52 3.25 8.02
C ILE A 225 -8.09 3.01 8.48
N PHE A 226 -7.46 1.93 8.01
CA PHE A 226 -6.08 1.59 8.35
C PHE A 226 -5.35 1.02 7.14
N GLY A 227 -4.03 1.17 7.13
CA GLY A 227 -3.20 0.77 6.00
C GLY A 227 -1.72 0.95 6.31
N GLU A 228 -0.89 0.26 5.55
CA GLU A 228 0.56 0.24 5.74
C GLU A 228 1.30 0.68 4.46
N SER A 229 2.50 1.27 4.60
CA SER A 229 3.31 1.75 3.47
C SER A 229 2.49 2.73 2.61
N ALA A 230 2.36 2.49 1.30
CA ALA A 230 1.47 3.24 0.42
C ALA A 230 0.00 3.29 0.88
N GLY A 231 -0.47 2.25 1.57
CA GLY A 231 -1.77 2.22 2.26
C GLY A 231 -1.81 3.16 3.47
N GLY A 232 -0.72 3.25 4.23
CA GLY A 232 -0.54 4.20 5.34
C GLY A 232 -0.57 5.65 4.84
N GLY A 233 0.19 5.91 3.78
CA GLY A 233 0.13 7.16 3.02
C GLY A 233 -1.30 7.45 2.53
N ALA A 234 -1.96 6.47 1.90
CA ALA A 234 -3.31 6.59 1.39
C ALA A 234 -4.35 6.90 2.47
N VAL A 235 -4.33 6.23 3.63
CA VAL A 235 -5.30 6.52 4.71
C VAL A 235 -5.08 7.91 5.31
N HIS A 236 -3.83 8.39 5.39
CA HIS A 236 -3.53 9.77 5.79
C HIS A 236 -3.98 10.80 4.72
N LEU A 237 -4.00 10.46 3.43
CA LEU A 237 -4.60 11.32 2.40
C LEU A 237 -6.14 11.27 2.44
N ASN A 238 -6.74 10.10 2.69
CA ASN A 238 -8.19 9.95 2.87
C ASN A 238 -8.71 10.70 4.09
N LEU A 239 -7.93 10.79 5.17
CA LEU A 239 -8.19 11.62 6.38
C LEU A 239 -8.37 13.11 6.08
N LEU A 240 -7.65 13.61 5.07
CA LEU A 240 -7.55 15.03 4.70
C LEU A 240 -8.41 15.39 3.47
N SER A 241 -8.90 14.39 2.75
CA SER A 241 -9.74 14.57 1.55
C SER A 241 -11.15 15.05 1.92
N PRO A 242 -11.70 16.07 1.24
CA PRO A 242 -13.09 16.52 1.48
C PRO A 242 -14.12 15.44 1.14
N LEU A 243 -13.78 14.49 0.25
CA LEU A 243 -14.69 13.46 -0.24
C LEU A 243 -15.11 12.45 0.84
N ASN A 244 -14.31 12.28 1.90
CA ASN A 244 -14.57 11.35 2.99
C ASN A 244 -15.19 12.00 4.24
N LYS A 245 -15.59 13.27 4.17
CA LYS A 245 -16.06 14.04 5.33
C LYS A 245 -17.32 13.41 5.94
N GLY A 246 -17.19 12.89 7.16
CA GLY A 246 -18.27 12.21 7.89
C GLY A 246 -18.37 10.70 7.63
N LEU A 247 -17.51 10.13 6.77
CA LEU A 247 -17.47 8.68 6.52
C LEU A 247 -16.40 7.97 7.38
N ILE A 248 -15.34 8.69 7.77
CA ILE A 248 -14.22 8.19 8.58
C ILE A 248 -14.32 8.71 10.02
N HIS A 249 -14.05 7.84 10.99
CA HIS A 249 -14.16 8.11 12.43
C HIS A 249 -12.86 7.87 13.24
N ARG A 250 -11.86 7.18 12.67
CA ARG A 250 -10.46 7.07 13.14
C ARG A 250 -9.55 6.74 11.95
N VAL A 251 -8.24 6.99 12.08
CA VAL A 251 -7.22 6.57 11.10
C VAL A 251 -6.00 5.96 11.77
N ILE A 252 -5.51 4.82 11.26
CA ILE A 252 -4.21 4.22 11.64
C ILE A 252 -3.31 4.13 10.39
N ALA A 253 -2.30 4.98 10.30
CA ALA A 253 -1.34 5.02 9.18
C ALA A 253 -0.02 4.36 9.59
N MET A 254 0.15 3.08 9.25
CA MET A 254 1.32 2.28 9.57
C MET A 254 2.43 2.55 8.54
N SER A 255 3.66 2.81 8.99
CA SER A 255 4.85 2.94 8.13
C SER A 255 4.68 3.79 6.85
N GLY A 256 3.91 4.89 6.93
CA GLY A 256 3.67 5.77 5.79
C GLY A 256 2.67 6.88 6.09
N THR A 257 2.95 8.10 5.63
CA THR A 257 2.03 9.26 5.73
C THR A 257 2.20 10.18 4.52
N GLY A 258 1.30 11.13 4.32
CA GLY A 258 1.41 12.12 3.24
C GLY A 258 2.67 12.99 3.26
N TYR A 259 3.40 13.03 4.39
CA TYR A 259 4.67 13.74 4.52
C TYR A 259 5.90 12.87 4.21
N GLY A 260 5.71 11.61 3.82
CA GLY A 260 6.76 10.76 3.25
C GLY A 260 7.14 11.22 1.84
N PRO A 261 8.45 11.31 1.49
CA PRO A 261 8.92 11.92 0.23
C PRO A 261 8.57 11.14 -1.04
N TRP A 262 7.97 9.95 -0.87
CA TRP A 262 7.59 9.01 -1.90
C TRP A 262 6.05 8.89 -2.08
N VAL A 263 5.26 9.60 -1.26
CA VAL A 263 3.78 9.51 -1.29
C VAL A 263 3.13 10.52 -2.24
N ILE A 264 3.72 11.69 -2.47
CA ILE A 264 3.15 12.74 -3.33
C ILE A 264 4.18 13.21 -4.37
N ALA A 265 3.83 13.12 -5.65
CA ALA A 265 4.56 13.76 -6.74
C ALA A 265 4.05 15.19 -6.96
N THR A 266 4.92 16.11 -7.39
CA THR A 266 4.47 17.45 -7.80
C THR A 266 3.59 17.36 -9.06
N PRO A 267 2.60 18.25 -9.26
CA PRO A 267 1.70 18.18 -10.42
C PRO A 267 2.43 18.24 -11.77
N LYS A 268 3.56 18.97 -11.84
CA LYS A 268 4.43 18.96 -13.01
C LYS A 268 5.06 17.58 -13.25
N LEU A 269 5.58 16.93 -12.21
CA LEU A 269 6.22 15.60 -12.34
C LEU A 269 5.21 14.53 -12.76
N ALA A 270 3.98 14.57 -12.25
CA ALA A 270 2.91 13.68 -12.68
C ALA A 270 2.55 13.87 -14.18
N LYS A 271 2.45 15.12 -14.64
CA LYS A 271 2.22 15.47 -16.05
C LYS A 271 3.39 15.08 -16.96
N ASP A 272 4.63 15.35 -16.54
CA ASP A 272 5.85 14.99 -17.26
C ASP A 272 5.95 13.46 -17.42
N ARG A 273 5.76 12.69 -16.34
CA ARG A 273 5.76 11.21 -16.36
C ARG A 273 4.62 10.65 -17.23
N THR A 274 3.45 11.28 -17.22
CA THR A 274 2.30 10.89 -18.07
C THR A 274 2.60 11.10 -19.55
N LYS A 275 3.19 12.24 -19.93
CA LYS A 275 3.64 12.48 -21.31
C LYS A 275 4.74 11.50 -21.75
N ALA A 276 5.70 11.21 -20.87
CA ALA A 276 6.78 10.26 -21.17
C ALA A 276 6.26 8.82 -21.38
N LEU A 277 5.30 8.37 -20.56
CA LEU A 277 4.70 7.04 -20.73
C LEU A 277 3.90 6.96 -22.03
N ALA A 278 3.16 8.01 -22.40
CA ALA A 278 2.46 8.06 -23.68
C ALA A 278 3.44 7.87 -24.87
N VAL A 279 4.58 8.56 -24.88
CA VAL A 279 5.62 8.40 -25.91
C VAL A 279 6.19 6.97 -25.92
N LEU A 280 6.45 6.37 -24.76
CA LEU A 280 6.92 4.98 -24.65
C LEU A 280 5.90 3.96 -25.17
N CYS A 281 4.60 4.26 -25.06
CA CYS A 281 3.50 3.47 -25.60
C CYS A 281 3.12 3.84 -27.05
N SER A 282 3.95 4.61 -27.77
CA SER A 282 3.70 5.09 -29.14
C SER A 282 2.44 5.95 -29.32
N CYS A 283 2.00 6.63 -28.25
CA CYS A 283 0.88 7.57 -28.24
C CYS A 283 1.33 9.04 -28.31
N PRO A 284 0.49 9.95 -28.84
CA PRO A 284 0.75 11.38 -28.80
C PRO A 284 0.85 11.88 -27.36
N SER A 285 1.80 12.79 -27.10
CA SER A 285 1.98 13.41 -25.77
C SER A 285 1.12 14.66 -25.56
N GLU A 286 0.51 15.18 -26.63
CA GLU A 286 -0.50 16.25 -26.65
C GLU A 286 -1.21 16.27 -28.02
N PRO A 287 -2.44 16.81 -28.13
CA PRO A 287 -3.27 17.35 -27.06
C PRO A 287 -3.84 16.27 -26.12
N SER A 288 -4.28 16.67 -24.93
CA SER A 288 -4.64 15.74 -23.83
C SER A 288 -5.79 14.78 -24.19
N ASN A 289 -6.70 15.16 -25.10
CA ASN A 289 -7.76 14.31 -25.62
C ASN A 289 -7.21 13.17 -26.51
N GLU A 290 -6.31 13.48 -27.44
CA GLU A 290 -5.69 12.47 -28.32
C GLU A 290 -4.78 11.53 -27.52
N LEU A 291 -4.06 12.05 -26.52
CA LEU A 291 -3.30 11.25 -25.56
C LEU A 291 -4.21 10.22 -24.88
N VAL A 292 -5.31 10.63 -24.25
CA VAL A 292 -6.16 9.69 -23.50
C VAL A 292 -6.91 8.71 -24.42
N GLU A 293 -7.32 9.14 -25.61
CA GLU A 293 -7.94 8.25 -26.61
C GLU A 293 -6.98 7.20 -27.17
N CYS A 294 -5.69 7.51 -27.26
CA CYS A 294 -4.66 6.53 -27.59
C CYS A 294 -4.34 5.62 -26.40
N MET A 295 -4.10 6.19 -25.20
CA MET A 295 -3.77 5.41 -24.00
C MET A 295 -4.86 4.42 -23.59
N ARG A 296 -6.14 4.70 -23.88
CA ARG A 296 -7.24 3.72 -23.71
C ARG A 296 -7.11 2.46 -24.55
N LYS A 297 -6.34 2.49 -25.65
CA LYS A 297 -6.17 1.38 -26.60
C LYS A 297 -4.88 0.57 -26.35
N VAL A 298 -3.98 1.07 -25.49
CA VAL A 298 -2.73 0.39 -25.14
C VAL A 298 -3.03 -0.92 -24.37
N PRO A 299 -2.47 -2.08 -24.75
CA PRO A 299 -2.60 -3.32 -23.98
C PRO A 299 -2.05 -3.16 -22.55
N ILE A 300 -2.72 -3.75 -21.56
CA ILE A 300 -2.36 -3.53 -20.15
C ILE A 300 -0.95 -4.03 -19.82
N ASP A 301 -0.55 -5.16 -20.39
CA ASP A 301 0.80 -5.73 -20.24
C ASP A 301 1.89 -4.77 -20.74
N LEU A 302 1.63 -4.12 -21.89
CA LEU A 302 2.53 -3.12 -22.47
C LEU A 302 2.59 -1.85 -21.62
N LEU A 303 1.46 -1.42 -21.04
CA LEU A 303 1.41 -0.27 -20.12
C LEU A 303 2.25 -0.55 -18.85
N ILE A 304 2.15 -1.77 -18.30
CA ILE A 304 2.95 -2.23 -17.17
C ILE A 304 4.43 -2.35 -17.55
N GLU A 305 4.76 -2.93 -18.71
CA GLU A 305 6.15 -3.06 -19.18
C GLU A 305 6.81 -1.71 -19.43
N MET A 306 6.13 -0.76 -20.09
CA MET A 306 6.67 0.59 -20.29
C MET A 306 6.78 1.36 -18.97
N GLY A 307 5.89 1.10 -18.01
CA GLY A 307 5.99 1.64 -16.65
C GLY A 307 7.30 1.28 -15.93
N LYS A 308 7.82 0.05 -16.13
CA LYS A 308 9.10 -0.40 -15.55
C LYS A 308 10.30 0.45 -16.02
N LYS A 309 10.23 1.06 -17.21
CA LYS A 309 11.34 1.84 -17.81
C LYS A 309 11.64 3.18 -17.11
N PHE A 310 10.86 3.54 -16.10
CA PHE A 310 11.08 4.72 -15.26
C PHE A 310 11.97 4.44 -14.03
N SER A 311 12.22 3.17 -13.67
CA SER A 311 13.00 2.80 -12.48
C SER A 311 14.47 2.56 -12.82
N ASP A 312 15.39 3.34 -12.24
CA ASP A 312 16.84 3.12 -12.42
C ASP A 312 17.35 1.81 -11.80
N TRP A 313 16.76 1.41 -10.67
CA TRP A 313 17.11 0.25 -9.83
C TRP A 313 15.83 -0.35 -9.20
N ILE A 314 15.97 -1.47 -8.47
CA ILE A 314 14.86 -2.09 -7.71
C ILE A 314 14.37 -1.17 -6.57
N VAL A 315 15.25 -0.36 -5.98
CA VAL A 315 14.92 0.66 -4.98
C VAL A 315 15.15 2.05 -5.58
N GLY A 316 14.11 2.87 -5.65
CA GLY A 316 14.13 4.19 -6.27
C GLY A 316 12.77 4.88 -6.27
N ASP A 317 12.59 5.89 -7.12
CA ASP A 317 11.34 6.64 -7.30
C ASP A 317 10.12 5.72 -7.48
N PHE A 318 9.11 5.80 -6.59
CA PHE A 318 7.77 5.36 -6.96
C PHE A 318 7.22 6.29 -8.05
N VAL A 319 6.88 5.69 -9.21
CA VAL A 319 6.74 6.42 -10.48
C VAL A 319 5.37 7.05 -10.63
N PHE A 320 4.31 6.29 -10.36
CA PHE A 320 2.93 6.75 -10.48
C PHE A 320 2.31 6.72 -9.08
N VAL A 321 2.21 7.90 -8.47
CA VAL A 321 1.82 8.12 -7.08
C VAL A 321 0.85 9.32 -7.00
N PRO A 322 0.13 9.51 -5.89
CA PRO A 322 -0.72 10.69 -5.68
C PRO A 322 -0.07 12.03 -6.04
N THR A 323 -0.89 12.99 -6.45
CA THR A 323 -0.45 14.37 -6.72
C THR A 323 -1.56 15.37 -6.36
N ILE A 324 -1.22 16.66 -6.27
CA ILE A 324 -2.18 17.71 -5.90
C ILE A 324 -3.01 18.09 -7.14
N GLU A 325 -4.31 18.14 -6.96
CA GLU A 325 -5.29 18.51 -7.98
C GLU A 325 -5.56 20.02 -7.99
N SER A 326 -6.04 20.55 -9.11
CA SER A 326 -6.69 21.86 -9.12
C SER A 326 -8.05 21.79 -8.40
N GLU A 327 -8.44 22.85 -7.71
CA GLU A 327 -9.73 22.92 -7.00
C GLU A 327 -10.91 22.70 -7.96
N THR A 328 -11.58 21.56 -7.79
CA THR A 328 -12.81 21.16 -8.48
C THR A 328 -13.71 20.43 -7.47
N GLU A 329 -14.99 20.26 -7.77
CA GLU A 329 -15.98 19.63 -6.88
C GLU A 329 -15.59 18.18 -6.48
N ASN A 330 -15.00 17.42 -7.41
CA ASN A 330 -14.54 16.05 -7.20
C ASN A 330 -13.03 15.94 -6.86
N ALA A 331 -12.34 17.04 -6.55
CA ALA A 331 -10.92 16.99 -6.23
C ALA A 331 -10.67 16.19 -4.95
N PHE A 332 -9.91 15.09 -5.05
CA PHE A 332 -9.56 14.28 -3.88
C PHE A 332 -8.51 15.00 -3.03
N LEU A 333 -7.47 15.58 -3.66
CA LEU A 333 -6.41 16.34 -3.00
C LEU A 333 -6.31 17.76 -3.58
N PRO A 334 -7.24 18.68 -3.24
CA PRO A 334 -7.32 20.01 -3.84
C PRO A 334 -6.20 20.98 -3.44
N LYS A 335 -5.42 20.66 -2.39
CA LYS A 335 -4.48 21.59 -1.73
C LYS A 335 -3.28 20.85 -1.15
N GLU A 336 -2.19 21.61 -0.95
CA GLU A 336 -1.05 21.22 -0.09
C GLU A 336 -1.53 20.73 1.29
N LEU A 337 -0.86 19.72 1.85
CA LEU A 337 -1.26 19.12 3.13
C LEU A 337 -1.30 20.14 4.29
N ASP A 338 -0.36 21.09 4.31
CA ASP A 338 -0.29 22.18 5.31
C ASP A 338 -1.48 23.17 5.25
N LYS A 339 -2.38 23.01 4.27
CA LYS A 339 -3.63 23.78 4.11
C LYS A 339 -4.89 22.94 4.36
N LEU A 340 -4.72 21.67 4.71
CA LEU A 340 -5.77 20.72 5.07
C LEU A 340 -5.62 20.36 6.56
N GLY A 341 -6.64 19.74 7.14
CA GLY A 341 -6.60 19.33 8.55
C GLY A 341 -7.87 18.63 8.97
N SER A 342 -7.79 17.85 10.05
CA SER A 342 -8.88 17.03 10.56
C SER A 342 -8.79 16.87 12.08
N GLU A 343 -9.95 16.82 12.74
CA GLU A 343 -10.08 16.56 14.18
C GLU A 343 -10.26 15.07 14.49
N ILE A 344 -10.40 14.22 13.46
CA ILE A 344 -10.56 12.76 13.60
C ILE A 344 -9.33 12.17 14.31
N PRO A 345 -9.49 11.29 15.33
CA PRO A 345 -8.37 10.67 16.01
C PRO A 345 -7.45 9.89 15.06
N PHE A 346 -6.15 10.16 15.18
CA PHE A 346 -5.12 9.66 14.27
C PHE A 346 -4.05 8.89 15.05
N MET A 347 -3.62 7.74 14.52
CA MET A 347 -2.46 7.00 15.01
C MET A 347 -1.52 6.72 13.84
N THR A 348 -0.21 6.87 14.05
CA THR A 348 0.81 6.52 13.06
C THR A 348 2.08 6.04 13.76
N GLY A 349 2.96 5.38 13.04
CA GLY A 349 4.19 4.85 13.59
C GLY A 349 5.07 4.25 12.51
N ILE A 350 6.17 3.68 12.97
CA ILE A 350 7.17 3.02 12.14
C ILE A 350 7.67 1.75 12.84
N THR A 351 8.31 0.87 12.10
CA THR A 351 9.18 -0.17 12.68
C THR A 351 10.56 0.40 13.01
N SER A 352 11.37 -0.30 13.81
CA SER A 352 12.69 0.18 14.21
C SER A 352 13.74 0.15 13.08
N GLY A 353 13.54 -0.70 12.08
CA GLY A 353 14.44 -0.95 10.96
C GLY A 353 13.77 -0.94 9.60
N GLU A 354 12.77 -0.09 9.36
CA GLU A 354 12.07 0.13 8.07
C GLU A 354 12.96 0.01 6.81
N GLY A 355 14.16 0.60 6.84
CA GLY A 355 15.13 0.51 5.75
C GLY A 355 15.61 -0.91 5.40
N GLY A 356 15.24 -1.92 6.21
CA GLY A 356 15.62 -3.32 6.10
C GLY A 356 15.30 -3.92 4.74
N ILE A 357 14.02 -3.93 4.36
CA ILE A 357 13.55 -4.52 3.10
C ILE A 357 14.22 -3.84 1.89
N PHE A 358 14.47 -2.53 1.99
CA PHE A 358 15.11 -1.75 0.94
C PHE A 358 16.61 -2.08 0.85
N ALA A 359 17.32 -2.22 1.97
CA ALA A 359 18.69 -2.73 1.98
C ALA A 359 18.77 -4.17 1.44
N SER A 360 17.81 -5.04 1.78
CA SER A 360 17.71 -6.40 1.26
C SER A 360 17.49 -6.43 -0.26
N LEU A 361 16.59 -5.59 -0.77
CA LEU A 361 16.34 -5.43 -2.21
C LEU A 361 17.55 -4.86 -2.96
N ILE A 362 18.35 -3.99 -2.34
CA ILE A 362 19.61 -3.51 -2.91
C ILE A 362 20.63 -4.65 -2.99
N ILE A 363 20.85 -5.43 -1.91
CA ILE A 363 21.71 -6.62 -1.93
C ILE A 363 21.31 -7.56 -3.08
N ARG A 364 19.99 -7.80 -3.22
CA ARG A 364 19.45 -8.68 -4.27
C ARG A 364 19.52 -8.08 -5.68
N GLY A 365 19.55 -6.76 -5.81
CA GLY A 365 19.74 -6.04 -7.08
C GLY A 365 21.14 -6.18 -7.69
N GLY A 366 22.11 -6.70 -6.91
CA GLY A 366 23.43 -7.08 -7.38
C GLY A 366 24.38 -5.91 -7.65
N SER A 367 25.53 -6.24 -8.25
CA SER A 367 26.71 -5.38 -8.27
C SER A 367 26.55 -4.02 -8.98
N ARG A 368 25.48 -3.79 -9.75
CA ARG A 368 25.26 -2.50 -10.42
C ARG A 368 25.06 -1.35 -9.43
N PHE A 369 24.19 -1.52 -8.43
CA PHE A 369 23.95 -0.45 -7.45
C PHE A 369 25.20 -0.18 -6.63
N GLU A 370 25.87 -1.24 -6.14
CA GLU A 370 27.12 -1.09 -5.41
C GLU A 370 28.22 -0.41 -6.23
N LYS A 371 28.34 -0.75 -7.52
CA LYS A 371 29.31 -0.13 -8.43
C LYS A 371 29.00 1.35 -8.61
N GLU A 372 27.76 1.71 -8.95
CA GLU A 372 27.36 3.11 -9.13
C GLU A 372 27.49 3.91 -7.83
N LEU A 373 27.26 3.29 -6.67
CA LEU A 373 27.48 3.88 -5.34
C LEU A 373 28.97 4.12 -5.04
N LYS A 374 29.86 3.20 -5.46
CA LYS A 374 31.31 3.34 -5.33
C LYS A 374 31.89 4.38 -6.32
N GLU A 375 31.32 4.48 -7.52
CA GLU A 375 31.76 5.41 -8.58
C GLU A 375 31.20 6.83 -8.43
N ASN A 376 29.97 7.00 -7.92
CA ASN A 376 29.30 8.29 -7.76
C ASN A 376 28.34 8.31 -6.55
N PRO A 377 28.87 8.28 -5.31
CA PRO A 377 28.05 8.13 -4.11
C PRO A 377 27.05 9.26 -3.91
N GLN A 378 27.40 10.51 -4.21
CA GLN A 378 26.47 11.64 -4.00
C GLN A 378 25.28 11.60 -4.95
N TYR A 379 25.47 11.16 -6.21
CA TYR A 379 24.36 10.94 -7.15
C TYR A 379 23.44 9.81 -6.67
N VAL A 380 24.00 8.62 -6.37
CA VAL A 380 23.22 7.45 -5.96
C VAL A 380 22.46 7.72 -4.66
N LEU A 381 23.13 8.27 -3.64
CA LEU A 381 22.47 8.67 -2.39
C LEU A 381 21.38 9.73 -2.65
N SER A 382 21.60 10.71 -3.53
CA SER A 382 20.57 11.73 -3.81
C SER A 382 19.29 11.18 -4.43
N LYS A 383 19.39 10.11 -5.23
CA LYS A 383 18.24 9.37 -5.79
C LYS A 383 17.63 8.39 -4.79
N ALA A 384 18.43 7.51 -4.17
CA ALA A 384 17.94 6.52 -3.20
C ALA A 384 17.29 7.16 -1.95
N LEU A 385 17.71 8.37 -1.59
CA LEU A 385 17.12 9.18 -0.53
C LEU A 385 16.08 10.20 -1.05
N LEU A 386 15.69 10.15 -2.33
CA LEU A 386 14.65 11.00 -2.91
C LEU A 386 14.84 12.49 -2.57
N LEU A 387 16.09 12.99 -2.53
CA LEU A 387 16.38 14.32 -1.96
C LEU A 387 15.72 15.45 -2.77
N LYS A 388 15.44 15.23 -4.05
CA LYS A 388 14.74 16.16 -4.95
C LYS A 388 13.31 16.51 -4.50
N ALA A 389 12.71 15.75 -3.57
CA ALA A 389 11.41 16.10 -2.98
C ALA A 389 11.49 17.31 -2.04
N ASP A 390 12.63 17.52 -1.37
CA ASP A 390 12.81 18.58 -0.35
C ASP A 390 13.90 19.59 -0.72
N PHE A 391 14.87 19.23 -1.56
CA PHE A 391 16.10 20.00 -1.84
C PHE A 391 16.25 20.30 -3.34
N PRO A 392 16.67 21.52 -3.74
CA PRO A 392 16.87 21.89 -5.14
C PRO A 392 18.13 21.23 -5.73
N SER A 393 18.16 21.14 -7.06
CA SER A 393 19.17 20.37 -7.81
C SER A 393 20.63 20.76 -7.53
N ASP A 394 20.91 22.02 -7.20
CA ASP A 394 22.24 22.51 -6.86
C ASP A 394 22.70 22.14 -5.43
N LYS A 395 21.78 21.69 -4.56
CA LYS A 395 22.06 21.28 -3.18
C LYS A 395 22.16 19.78 -2.99
N LEU A 396 21.58 18.97 -3.89
CA LEU A 396 21.50 17.50 -3.78
C LEU A 396 22.84 16.85 -3.40
N SER A 397 23.94 17.19 -4.07
CA SER A 397 25.25 16.60 -3.79
C SER A 397 25.82 16.99 -2.41
N SER A 398 25.56 18.22 -1.97
CA SER A 398 26.03 18.72 -0.67
C SER A 398 25.21 18.13 0.48
N VAL A 399 23.90 17.93 0.28
CA VAL A 399 23.03 17.26 1.26
C VAL A 399 23.36 15.76 1.32
N ALA A 400 23.58 15.10 0.18
CA ALA A 400 23.98 13.70 0.14
C ALA A 400 25.29 13.43 0.92
N GLU A 401 26.31 14.31 0.79
CA GLU A 401 27.56 14.15 1.55
C GLU A 401 27.37 14.42 3.06
N GLN A 402 26.51 15.37 3.45
CA GLN A 402 26.16 15.58 4.87
C GLN A 402 25.47 14.36 5.46
N VAL A 403 24.54 13.73 4.72
CA VAL A 403 23.89 12.48 5.13
C VAL A 403 24.91 11.34 5.21
N ARG A 404 25.77 11.16 4.19
CA ARG A 404 26.86 10.18 4.19
C ARG A 404 27.72 10.31 5.44
N LYS A 405 28.17 11.53 5.76
CA LYS A 405 29.01 11.81 6.92
C LYS A 405 28.29 11.62 8.26
N PHE A 406 26.98 11.87 8.35
CA PHE A 406 26.22 11.67 9.59
C PHE A 406 26.05 10.19 9.94
N TYR A 407 25.71 9.34 8.97
CA TYR A 407 25.50 7.90 9.23
C TYR A 407 26.80 7.09 9.24
N PHE A 408 27.70 7.33 8.28
CA PHE A 408 28.88 6.48 8.05
C PHE A 408 30.18 7.12 8.54
N GLY A 409 30.21 8.44 8.73
CA GLY A 409 31.46 9.18 9.00
C GLY A 409 32.46 9.00 7.86
N ASP A 410 33.61 8.42 8.18
CA ASP A 410 34.66 8.10 7.23
C ASP A 410 34.60 6.64 6.72
N LYS A 411 33.65 5.82 7.20
CA LYS A 411 33.41 4.47 6.67
C LYS A 411 32.96 4.51 5.19
N PRO A 412 33.17 3.43 4.42
CA PRO A 412 32.44 3.22 3.16
C PRO A 412 30.93 3.10 3.41
N VAL A 413 30.14 3.24 2.34
CA VAL A 413 28.74 2.82 2.32
C VAL A 413 28.67 1.45 1.66
N ASP A 414 28.55 0.41 2.47
CA ASP A 414 28.40 -0.98 2.02
C ASP A 414 27.32 -1.74 2.81
N LEU A 415 26.98 -2.94 2.33
CA LEU A 415 25.86 -3.74 2.81
C LEU A 415 26.28 -4.97 3.63
N ASP A 416 27.57 -5.10 3.95
CA ASP A 416 28.14 -6.21 4.72
C ASP A 416 28.73 -5.75 6.06
N ASN A 417 29.40 -4.59 6.07
CA ASN A 417 30.03 -3.97 7.24
C ASN A 417 29.23 -2.78 7.79
N THR A 418 28.42 -2.11 6.94
CA THR A 418 27.63 -0.91 7.32
C THR A 418 26.13 -1.03 6.99
N SER A 419 25.61 -2.25 6.95
CA SER A 419 24.21 -2.53 6.64
C SER A 419 23.23 -1.82 7.59
N GLN A 420 23.53 -1.77 8.89
CA GLN A 420 22.67 -1.09 9.87
C GLN A 420 22.65 0.44 9.68
N GLU A 421 23.76 1.05 9.27
CA GLU A 421 23.82 2.46 8.89
C GLU A 421 22.99 2.74 7.64
N VAL A 422 23.01 1.86 6.63
CA VAL A 422 22.12 1.94 5.46
C VAL A 422 20.65 1.83 5.85
N VAL A 423 20.29 0.83 6.67
CA VAL A 423 18.92 0.65 7.19
C VAL A 423 18.46 1.90 7.94
N ASN A 424 19.27 2.40 8.88
CA ASN A 424 18.95 3.59 9.66
C ASN A 424 18.73 4.83 8.78
N MET A 425 19.61 5.06 7.79
CA MET A 425 19.51 6.17 6.85
C MET A 425 18.23 6.13 6.01
N LEU A 426 17.83 4.94 5.55
CA LEU A 426 16.59 4.74 4.79
C LEU A 426 15.35 4.88 5.68
N THR A 427 15.33 4.26 6.88
CA THR A 427 14.28 4.42 7.90
C THR A 427 13.98 5.89 8.18
N ASP A 428 15.03 6.67 8.43
CA ASP A 428 14.88 8.05 8.86
C ASP A 428 14.33 8.96 7.75
N ARG A 429 14.82 8.73 6.52
CA ARG A 429 14.45 9.54 5.35
C ARG A 429 13.07 9.20 4.80
N TRP A 430 12.75 7.91 4.67
CA TRP A 430 11.52 7.47 4.01
C TRP A 430 10.32 7.48 4.96
N PHE A 431 10.51 7.22 6.26
CA PHE A 431 9.41 6.90 7.18
C PHE A 431 9.36 7.78 8.43
N LEU A 432 10.42 7.81 9.25
CA LEU A 432 10.43 8.48 10.56
C LEU A 432 9.99 9.95 10.49
N HIS A 433 10.59 10.73 9.59
CA HIS A 433 10.27 12.14 9.43
C HIS A 433 8.81 12.34 8.98
N GLY A 434 8.28 11.45 8.15
CA GLY A 434 6.88 11.50 7.68
C GLY A 434 5.88 11.21 8.79
N ALA A 435 6.14 10.19 9.61
CA ALA A 435 5.29 9.83 10.74
C ALA A 435 5.24 10.93 11.81
N VAL A 436 6.40 11.46 12.20
CA VAL A 436 6.50 12.49 13.25
C VAL A 436 5.91 13.83 12.79
N GLU A 437 6.12 14.26 11.55
CA GLU A 437 5.49 15.50 11.06
C GLU A 437 3.98 15.37 10.87
N ALA A 438 3.47 14.21 10.43
CA ALA A 438 2.02 13.97 10.38
C ALA A 438 1.40 14.13 11.78
N ALA A 439 1.96 13.46 12.80
CA ALA A 439 1.44 13.53 14.16
C ALA A 439 1.60 14.92 14.81
N ARG A 440 2.61 15.71 14.43
CA ARG A 440 2.77 17.10 14.88
C ARG A 440 1.81 18.07 14.20
N LYS A 441 1.55 17.90 12.89
CA LYS A 441 0.75 18.84 12.09
C LYS A 441 -0.75 18.59 12.14
N HIS A 442 -1.17 17.38 12.54
CA HIS A 442 -2.57 17.04 12.81
C HIS A 442 -3.25 18.05 13.75
N HIS A 443 -4.56 18.25 13.60
CA HIS A 443 -5.30 19.22 14.42
C HIS A 443 -5.89 18.56 15.68
N GLY A 444 -6.50 17.39 15.53
CA GLY A 444 -7.05 16.59 16.63
C GLY A 444 -5.99 15.83 17.45
N ASP A 445 -6.44 14.86 18.24
CA ASP A 445 -5.55 13.96 18.97
C ASP A 445 -4.81 13.00 18.00
N ALA A 446 -3.48 13.08 17.99
CA ALA A 446 -2.58 12.21 17.22
C ALA A 446 -1.71 11.35 18.14
N TYR A 447 -1.49 10.09 17.80
CA TYR A 447 -0.69 9.14 18.58
C TYR A 447 0.46 8.55 17.76
N LEU A 448 1.62 8.34 18.40
CA LEU A 448 2.81 7.75 17.79
C LEU A 448 3.12 6.36 18.36
N TYR A 449 3.57 5.43 17.51
CA TYR A 449 4.17 4.17 17.93
C TYR A 449 5.53 3.91 17.24
N LEU A 450 6.32 3.03 17.86
CA LEU A 450 7.51 2.39 17.31
C LEU A 450 7.37 0.88 17.53
N TYR A 451 7.30 0.11 16.45
CA TYR A 451 7.30 -1.36 16.52
C TYR A 451 8.74 -1.90 16.49
N ASP A 452 9.11 -2.64 17.52
CA ASP A 452 10.49 -3.06 17.79
C ASP A 452 10.51 -4.46 18.43
N TYR A 453 9.63 -5.34 17.96
CA TYR A 453 9.67 -6.77 18.23
C TYR A 453 10.19 -7.51 16.99
N GLN A 454 11.22 -8.33 17.16
CA GLN A 454 11.75 -9.17 16.09
C GLN A 454 11.08 -10.54 16.14
N HIS A 455 10.27 -10.82 15.13
CA HIS A 455 9.60 -12.11 14.94
C HIS A 455 10.56 -13.26 14.62
N SER A 456 10.06 -14.50 14.73
CA SER A 456 10.73 -15.72 14.25
C SER A 456 11.00 -15.75 12.73
N ILE A 457 10.41 -14.82 11.99
CA ILE A 457 10.49 -14.62 10.54
C ILE A 457 10.50 -13.12 10.23
N SER A 458 11.14 -12.70 9.15
CA SER A 458 11.09 -11.31 8.65
C SER A 458 10.95 -11.29 7.13
N PHE A 459 10.38 -10.23 6.56
CA PHE A 459 10.49 -10.00 5.12
C PHE A 459 11.95 -9.81 4.65
N ASN A 460 12.88 -9.45 5.56
CA ASN A 460 14.33 -9.46 5.28
C ASN A 460 14.86 -10.86 4.88
N ASP A 461 14.23 -11.93 5.36
CA ASP A 461 14.59 -13.31 5.02
C ASP A 461 14.23 -13.63 3.56
N ILE A 462 13.03 -13.21 3.12
CA ILE A 462 12.55 -13.38 1.73
C ILE A 462 13.45 -12.65 0.72
N TYR A 463 13.85 -11.42 1.02
CA TYR A 463 14.57 -10.58 0.06
C TYR A 463 16.10 -10.66 0.16
N SER A 464 16.68 -11.13 1.27
CA SER A 464 18.15 -11.21 1.45
C SER A 464 18.69 -12.48 2.12
N GLY A 465 17.86 -13.51 2.35
CA GLY A 465 18.28 -14.69 3.11
C GLY A 465 18.68 -14.36 4.55
N GLY A 466 18.12 -13.28 5.10
CA GLY A 466 18.42 -12.80 6.44
C GLY A 466 19.81 -12.16 6.58
N ARG A 467 20.47 -11.73 5.50
CA ARG A 467 21.72 -10.93 5.59
C ARG A 467 21.49 -9.59 6.29
N ILE A 468 20.37 -8.93 6.00
CA ILE A 468 19.91 -7.78 6.76
C ILE A 468 19.19 -8.25 8.04
N LYS A 469 19.43 -7.54 9.15
CA LYS A 469 18.84 -7.81 10.47
C LYS A 469 18.06 -6.60 10.97
N GLY A 470 17.31 -6.78 12.06
CA GLY A 470 16.38 -5.80 12.62
C GLY A 470 14.95 -5.96 12.11
N VAL A 471 14.03 -5.23 12.72
CA VAL A 471 12.58 -5.28 12.43
C VAL A 471 12.29 -4.44 11.19
N SER A 472 11.92 -5.08 10.08
CA SER A 472 11.84 -4.46 8.76
C SER A 472 10.58 -3.60 8.56
N HIS A 473 10.48 -2.93 7.41
CA HIS A 473 9.18 -2.51 6.86
C HIS A 473 8.27 -3.74 6.71
N VAL A 474 6.94 -3.57 6.74
CA VAL A 474 5.91 -4.66 6.76
C VAL A 474 6.02 -5.74 7.85
N ASP A 475 7.08 -5.79 8.68
CA ASP A 475 7.21 -6.80 9.74
C ASP A 475 6.19 -6.59 10.89
N ASP A 476 5.62 -5.38 11.09
CA ASP A 476 4.54 -5.15 12.07
C ASP A 476 3.18 -5.69 11.60
N LEU A 477 3.02 -5.98 10.29
CA LEU A 477 1.84 -6.65 9.75
C LEU A 477 1.83 -8.15 10.06
N LEU A 478 2.98 -8.74 10.43
CA LEU A 478 3.08 -10.13 10.86
C LEU A 478 2.25 -10.40 12.12
N ASP A 479 1.92 -9.37 12.90
CA ASP A 479 1.00 -9.46 14.04
C ASP A 479 -0.49 -9.44 13.63
N LEU A 480 -0.82 -8.87 12.48
CA LEU A 480 -2.21 -8.57 12.06
C LEU A 480 -2.75 -9.53 11.00
N PHE A 481 -1.89 -10.06 10.12
CA PHE A 481 -2.27 -10.91 8.98
C PHE A 481 -1.31 -12.11 8.83
N PRO A 482 -1.80 -13.29 8.39
CA PRO A 482 -1.00 -14.52 8.38
C PRO A 482 -0.03 -14.65 7.19
N PHE A 483 -0.15 -13.81 6.14
CA PHE A 483 0.68 -13.80 4.91
C PHE A 483 1.13 -15.18 4.40
N THR A 484 0.21 -16.14 4.36
CA THR A 484 0.47 -17.54 3.96
C THR A 484 1.06 -17.66 2.55
N LEU A 485 0.76 -16.71 1.65
CA LEU A 485 1.37 -16.60 0.32
C LEU A 485 2.89 -16.35 0.35
N TYR A 486 3.37 -15.57 1.34
CA TYR A 486 4.80 -15.22 1.49
C TYR A 486 5.54 -16.18 2.42
N PHE A 487 4.84 -16.76 3.40
CA PHE A 487 5.39 -17.65 4.42
C PHE A 487 4.53 -18.91 4.57
N PRO A 488 4.47 -19.81 3.56
CA PRO A 488 3.60 -20.99 3.60
C PRO A 488 3.97 -22.00 4.70
N GLU A 489 5.24 -22.06 5.10
CA GLU A 489 5.73 -22.90 6.20
C GLU A 489 5.90 -22.14 7.54
N ARG A 490 5.15 -21.03 7.73
CA ARG A 490 5.24 -20.14 8.90
C ARG A 490 5.17 -20.90 10.23
N LYS A 491 6.16 -20.68 11.09
CA LYS A 491 6.25 -21.20 12.47
C LYS A 491 6.45 -20.04 13.44
N TYR A 492 5.35 -19.50 13.95
CA TYR A 492 5.39 -18.62 15.10
C TYR A 492 5.84 -19.40 16.35
N THR A 493 6.64 -18.76 17.19
CA THR A 493 6.82 -19.15 18.59
C THR A 493 5.64 -18.65 19.41
N GLU A 494 5.49 -19.14 20.65
CA GLU A 494 4.48 -18.60 21.57
C GLU A 494 4.71 -17.09 21.85
N ALA A 495 5.96 -16.62 21.85
CA ALA A 495 6.27 -15.21 22.03
C ALA A 495 5.71 -14.34 20.90
N ASP A 496 5.84 -14.79 19.64
CA ASP A 496 5.24 -14.11 18.49
C ASP A 496 3.71 -14.01 18.61
N ILE A 497 3.06 -15.09 19.05
CA ILE A 497 1.60 -15.14 19.22
C ILE A 497 1.15 -14.18 20.34
N GLN A 498 1.91 -14.08 21.43
CA GLN A 498 1.60 -13.16 22.52
C GLN A 498 1.81 -11.70 22.13
N VAL A 499 2.83 -11.36 21.32
CA VAL A 499 2.98 -10.00 20.77
C VAL A 499 1.86 -9.69 19.78
N SER A 500 1.52 -10.61 18.87
CA SER A 500 0.37 -10.47 17.97
C SER A 500 -0.93 -10.20 18.70
N ARG A 501 -1.23 -10.92 19.78
CA ARG A 501 -2.41 -10.61 20.61
C ARG A 501 -2.36 -9.19 21.19
N LYS A 502 -1.21 -8.74 21.72
CA LYS A 502 -1.02 -7.36 22.25
C LYS A 502 -1.18 -6.28 21.16
N THR A 503 -0.62 -6.49 19.97
CA THR A 503 -0.72 -5.55 18.82
C THR A 503 -2.13 -5.50 18.24
N ILE A 504 -2.82 -6.63 18.14
CA ILE A 504 -4.23 -6.70 17.78
C ILE A 504 -5.10 -5.96 18.82
N ASP A 505 -4.81 -6.08 20.12
CA ASP A 505 -5.48 -5.28 21.15
C ASP A 505 -5.20 -3.77 20.98
N ILE A 506 -3.96 -3.36 20.67
CA ILE A 506 -3.61 -1.94 20.39
C ILE A 506 -4.46 -1.37 19.25
N VAL A 507 -4.49 -2.03 18.08
CA VAL A 507 -5.21 -1.48 16.91
C VAL A 507 -6.73 -1.54 17.07
N THR A 508 -7.27 -2.58 17.73
CA THR A 508 -8.72 -2.71 17.92
C THR A 508 -9.26 -1.87 19.09
N ASP A 509 -8.48 -1.62 20.15
CA ASP A 509 -8.78 -0.63 21.19
C ASP A 509 -8.79 0.79 20.59
N PHE A 510 -7.82 1.13 19.74
CA PHE A 510 -7.85 2.40 19.02
C PHE A 510 -9.08 2.51 18.10
N ALA A 511 -9.39 1.48 17.32
CA ALA A 511 -10.57 1.45 16.45
C ALA A 511 -11.89 1.61 17.23
N LYS A 512 -11.97 1.09 18.46
CA LYS A 512 -13.11 1.29 19.38
C LYS A 512 -13.11 2.70 19.97
N ASN A 513 -12.02 3.12 20.61
CA ASN A 513 -12.02 4.24 21.56
C ASN A 513 -11.43 5.55 21.02
N GLY A 514 -10.73 5.55 19.89
CA GLY A 514 -10.02 6.72 19.34
C GLY A 514 -8.79 7.15 20.14
N LYS A 515 -8.34 6.29 21.06
CA LYS A 515 -7.24 6.48 22.01
C LYS A 515 -6.83 5.12 22.53
N LEU A 516 -5.63 5.00 23.10
CA LEU A 516 -5.19 3.78 23.75
C LEU A 516 -5.56 3.80 25.24
N THR A 517 -6.36 2.82 25.65
CA THR A 517 -6.96 2.66 26.98
C THR A 517 -6.76 1.25 27.57
N GLY A 518 -6.67 0.21 26.75
CA GLY A 518 -6.53 -1.18 27.20
C GLY A 518 -5.12 -1.60 27.61
N ILE A 519 -4.08 -0.91 27.12
CA ILE A 519 -2.67 -1.30 27.24
C ILE A 519 -2.02 -1.07 28.63
N GLY A 520 -2.81 -0.71 29.66
CA GLY A 520 -2.30 -0.38 31.01
C GLY A 520 -1.47 0.92 31.11
N CYS A 521 -0.88 1.40 30.02
CA CYS A 521 -0.08 2.62 29.95
C CYS A 521 -0.84 3.79 29.32
N LYS A 522 -0.78 4.97 29.96
CA LYS A 522 -1.54 6.17 29.55
C LYS A 522 -0.76 7.03 28.54
N LEU A 523 -0.65 6.59 27.28
CA LEU A 523 -0.04 7.38 26.20
C LEU A 523 -0.73 8.74 26.03
N GLN A 524 0.02 9.84 26.06
CA GLN A 524 -0.52 11.17 25.71
C GLN A 524 -0.45 11.41 24.19
N PRO A 525 -1.47 12.05 23.60
CA PRO A 525 -1.42 12.47 22.20
C PRO A 525 -0.35 13.55 21.98
N VAL A 526 0.25 13.53 20.80
CA VAL A 526 1.21 14.53 20.33
C VAL A 526 0.52 15.90 20.29
N ARG A 527 1.22 16.94 20.74
CA ARG A 527 0.72 18.32 20.71
C ARG A 527 1.62 19.16 19.80
N ARG A 528 1.01 19.87 18.84
CA ARG A 528 1.69 20.68 17.81
C ARG A 528 2.71 21.70 18.34
N THR A 529 2.61 22.11 19.60
CA THR A 529 3.51 23.07 20.26
C THR A 529 4.48 22.43 21.26
N ALA A 530 4.44 21.12 21.46
CA ALA A 530 5.29 20.44 22.44
C ALA A 530 6.71 20.21 21.89
N LYS A 531 7.72 20.49 22.72
CA LYS A 531 9.14 20.25 22.39
C LYS A 531 9.51 18.78 22.43
N THR A 532 8.80 18.01 23.26
CA THR A 532 8.91 16.56 23.38
C THR A 532 7.60 15.91 22.97
N HIS A 533 7.63 14.63 22.64
CA HIS A 533 6.42 13.84 22.39
C HIS A 533 6.58 12.44 22.96
N GLN A 534 5.46 11.82 23.33
CA GLN A 534 5.43 10.42 23.72
C GLN A 534 5.24 9.53 22.48
N TYR A 535 5.59 8.26 22.62
CA TYR A 535 5.26 7.19 21.67
C TYR A 535 5.09 5.87 22.41
N LEU A 536 4.26 4.97 21.88
CA LEU A 536 4.19 3.58 22.34
C LEU A 536 5.35 2.80 21.71
N HIS A 537 6.26 2.28 22.53
CA HIS A 537 7.28 1.33 22.09
C HIS A 537 6.70 -0.07 22.22
N ILE A 538 6.35 -0.69 21.09
CA ILE A 538 5.77 -2.03 21.02
C ILE A 538 6.93 -3.02 20.95
N THR A 539 7.06 -3.85 21.98
CA THR A 539 8.02 -4.96 22.07
C THR A 539 7.30 -6.18 22.66
N ALA A 540 8.04 -7.21 23.08
CA ALA A 540 7.51 -8.26 23.95
C ALA A 540 6.69 -7.71 25.15
N GLU A 541 7.13 -6.59 25.75
CA GLU A 541 6.35 -5.82 26.71
C GLU A 541 6.21 -4.35 26.25
N PRO A 542 5.03 -3.94 25.73
CA PRO A 542 4.80 -2.57 25.27
C PRO A 542 4.88 -1.52 26.38
N ALA A 543 5.58 -0.42 26.13
CA ALA A 543 5.77 0.66 27.11
C ALA A 543 5.75 2.05 26.45
N VAL A 544 5.26 3.07 27.18
CA VAL A 544 5.33 4.47 26.71
C VAL A 544 6.74 5.01 26.93
N LYS A 545 7.32 5.60 25.87
CA LYS A 545 8.62 6.28 25.87
C LYS A 545 8.49 7.71 25.36
N GLU A 546 9.53 8.52 25.54
CA GLU A 546 9.57 9.90 25.06
C GLU A 546 10.64 10.09 23.99
N ASN A 547 10.34 10.94 23.01
CA ASN A 547 11.22 11.39 21.92
C ASN A 547 11.73 10.26 21.03
N LEU A 548 11.08 10.07 19.87
CA LEU A 548 11.45 9.02 18.93
C LEU A 548 12.72 9.41 18.16
N PHE A 549 13.84 8.74 18.46
CA PHE A 549 15.15 8.94 17.81
C PHE A 549 15.60 10.42 17.67
N PRO A 550 15.66 11.21 18.76
CA PRO A 550 15.80 12.67 18.70
C PRO A 550 16.99 13.16 17.86
N LYS A 551 18.19 12.60 18.06
CA LYS A 551 19.39 12.94 17.29
C LYS A 551 19.22 12.77 15.77
N ARG A 552 18.41 11.80 15.34
CA ARG A 552 18.15 11.48 13.92
C ARG A 552 17.16 12.48 13.33
N LEU A 553 16.07 12.78 14.05
CA LEU A 553 15.13 13.85 13.70
C LEU A 553 15.80 15.24 13.65
N GLU A 554 16.59 15.59 14.65
CA GLU A 554 17.32 16.86 14.75
C GLU A 554 18.26 17.08 13.56
N PHE A 555 18.97 16.02 13.14
CA PHE A 555 19.82 16.06 11.95
C PHE A 555 19.01 16.38 10.68
N TRP A 556 17.96 15.60 10.37
CA TRP A 556 17.15 15.84 9.17
C TRP A 556 16.43 17.20 9.19
N GLN A 557 15.98 17.66 10.36
CA GLN A 557 15.42 19.00 10.52
C GLN A 557 16.47 20.09 10.23
N SER A 558 17.70 19.94 10.71
CA SER A 558 18.76 20.93 10.52
C SER A 558 19.09 21.19 9.04
N LEU A 559 19.01 20.16 8.19
CA LEU A 559 19.18 20.28 6.73
C LEU A 559 18.09 21.16 6.11
N LYS A 560 16.83 20.99 6.54
CA LYS A 560 15.67 21.77 6.06
C LYS A 560 15.69 23.21 6.58
N ASP A 561 16.07 23.40 7.84
CA ASP A 561 16.23 24.72 8.46
C ASP A 561 17.32 25.55 7.77
N ALA A 562 18.45 24.92 7.43
CA ALA A 562 19.55 25.57 6.72
C ALA A 562 19.10 26.08 5.34
N GLN A 563 18.38 25.26 4.58
CA GLN A 563 17.79 25.68 3.31
C GLN A 563 16.76 26.81 3.47
N SER A 564 15.88 26.70 4.46
CA SER A 564 14.84 27.70 4.72
C SER A 564 15.42 29.08 5.07
N LYS A 565 16.51 29.10 5.84
CA LYS A 565 17.26 30.34 6.16
C LYS A 565 17.91 30.96 4.92
N VAL A 566 18.45 30.15 3.99
CA VAL A 566 18.98 30.63 2.71
C VAL A 566 17.86 31.24 1.83
N ILE A 567 16.71 30.56 1.71
CA ILE A 567 15.56 31.07 0.95
C ILE A 567 15.10 32.43 1.50
N LEU A 568 14.97 32.55 2.83
CA LEU A 568 14.56 33.79 3.49
C LEU A 568 15.58 34.92 3.27
N ALA A 569 16.88 34.63 3.38
CA ALA A 569 17.94 35.60 3.10
C ALA A 569 17.94 36.06 1.63
N CYS A 570 17.74 35.13 0.68
CA CYS A 570 17.59 35.47 -0.73
C CYS A 570 16.36 36.33 -1.00
N ALA A 571 15.23 36.06 -0.34
CA ALA A 571 14.02 36.89 -0.43
C ALA A 571 14.26 38.31 0.11
N PHE A 572 14.88 38.47 1.27
CA PHE A 572 15.26 39.78 1.80
C PHE A 572 16.22 40.54 0.86
N LEU A 573 17.21 39.86 0.29
CA LEU A 573 18.14 40.47 -0.68
C LEU A 573 17.44 40.86 -2.00
N ALA A 574 16.45 40.11 -2.45
CA ALA A 574 15.64 40.46 -3.62
C ALA A 574 14.76 41.70 -3.34
N VAL A 575 14.11 41.76 -2.18
CA VAL A 575 13.32 42.93 -1.74
C VAL A 575 14.21 44.16 -1.56
N ALA A 576 15.39 44.03 -0.95
CA ALA A 576 16.34 45.13 -0.78
C ALA A 576 16.86 45.66 -2.13
N ARG A 577 17.09 44.79 -3.12
CA ARG A 577 17.43 45.19 -4.49
C ARG A 577 16.27 45.87 -5.22
N ALA A 578 15.03 45.41 -5.01
CA ALA A 578 13.83 45.99 -5.61
C ALA A 578 13.46 47.36 -5.00
N ALA A 579 13.75 47.59 -3.72
CA ALA A 579 13.54 48.88 -3.04
C ALA A 579 14.52 49.97 -3.50
N GLY A 580 15.69 49.59 -4.01
CA GLY A 580 16.72 50.51 -4.47
C GLY A 580 17.38 51.34 -3.36
N PRO A 581 18.34 52.21 -3.70
CA PRO A 581 19.09 53.01 -2.72
C PRO A 581 18.27 54.16 -2.07
N ALA A 582 17.02 54.38 -2.49
CA ALA A 582 16.18 55.48 -2.00
C ALA A 582 15.51 55.21 -0.65
N ALA A 583 15.50 53.96 -0.17
CA ALA A 583 14.76 53.56 1.04
C ALA A 583 15.48 53.85 2.38
N TYR A 584 16.76 54.23 2.36
CA TYR A 584 17.54 54.52 3.57
C TYR A 584 17.72 56.03 3.80
N SER A 585 16.62 56.70 4.15
CA SER A 585 16.63 58.03 4.76
C SER A 585 15.90 57.99 6.11
N ILE A 586 16.58 57.42 7.12
CA ILE A 586 16.17 57.55 8.52
C ILE A 586 17.13 58.56 9.16
N GLY A 587 16.57 59.61 9.76
CA GLY A 587 17.32 60.78 10.18
C GLY A 587 18.37 60.48 11.26
N SER A 588 19.57 61.04 11.09
CA SER A 588 20.64 61.02 12.08
C SER A 588 20.29 61.91 13.28
N VAL A 589 19.63 61.35 14.29
CA VAL A 589 19.45 62.02 15.59
C VAL A 589 20.71 61.81 16.42
N ALA A 590 21.51 62.87 16.56
CA ALA A 590 22.66 62.86 17.45
C ALA A 590 22.22 63.05 18.91
N TYR A 591 22.67 62.16 19.79
CA TYR A 591 22.66 62.37 21.25
C TYR A 591 24.09 62.24 21.77
N GLY A 592 24.44 63.10 22.72
CA GLY A 592 25.77 63.15 23.32
C GLY A 592 25.70 63.14 24.85
N TYR A 593 26.76 62.56 25.42
CA TYR A 593 27.21 62.64 26.81
C TYR A 593 26.45 61.92 27.95
N ASP A 594 27.25 61.04 28.58
CA ASP A 594 27.35 60.79 30.04
C ASP A 594 26.28 59.94 30.76
N GLY A 595 26.58 59.56 32.01
CA GLY A 595 25.51 59.33 33.00
C GLY A 595 25.81 58.39 34.18
N SER A 596 26.28 57.16 33.91
CA SER A 596 26.55 56.09 34.91
C SER A 596 25.35 55.49 35.69
N VAL A 597 25.56 54.27 36.24
CA VAL A 597 24.82 53.54 37.31
C VAL A 597 23.28 53.43 37.26
N GLY A 598 22.75 52.19 37.27
CA GLY A 598 21.36 51.92 37.70
C GLY A 598 20.83 50.52 37.33
N ASN A 599 20.13 49.85 38.25
CA ASN A 599 19.46 48.55 38.06
C ASN A 599 17.99 48.62 38.57
N VAL A 600 17.19 47.60 38.23
CA VAL A 600 15.93 47.15 38.88
C VAL A 600 14.58 47.77 38.43
N HIS A 601 13.68 46.88 37.94
CA HIS A 601 12.19 46.94 37.89
C HIS A 601 11.45 48.10 37.18
N GLU A 602 10.13 48.06 36.97
CA GLU A 602 9.22 47.03 36.40
C GLU A 602 7.84 47.68 36.08
N GLN A 603 7.00 47.01 35.28
CA GLN A 603 5.54 47.20 35.12
C GLN A 603 4.96 48.46 34.44
N THR A 604 4.44 48.23 33.23
CA THR A 604 3.00 48.38 32.86
C THR A 604 2.29 49.74 33.02
N VAL A 605 1.75 50.29 31.91
CA VAL A 605 0.30 50.65 31.79
C VAL A 605 -0.18 50.92 30.33
N LYS A 606 -1.04 50.01 29.85
CA LYS A 606 -2.26 50.17 29.01
C LYS A 606 -2.41 51.21 27.86
N SER A 607 -2.74 50.65 26.69
CA SER A 607 -4.04 50.80 25.95
C SER A 607 -4.16 51.64 24.67
N TYR A 608 -5.19 51.25 23.88
CA TYR A 608 -5.65 51.74 22.56
C TYR A 608 -4.70 51.46 21.38
N GLY A 609 -5.18 51.10 20.18
CA GLY A 609 -6.55 50.77 19.76
C GLY A 609 -6.51 50.07 18.40
N GLY A 610 -7.45 49.15 18.12
CA GLY A 610 -7.42 48.34 16.89
C GLY A 610 -8.06 49.04 15.69
N LEU A 611 -7.67 48.60 14.48
CA LEU A 611 -8.44 48.81 13.25
C LEU A 611 -8.22 47.65 12.29
N SER A 612 -9.27 47.26 11.58
CA SER A 612 -9.30 46.11 10.67
C SER A 612 -9.44 46.55 9.21
N SER A 613 -9.01 45.67 8.29
CA SER A 613 -9.51 45.53 6.91
C SER A 613 -9.68 46.79 6.04
N VAL A 614 -8.87 46.89 4.98
CA VAL A 614 -9.30 47.52 3.72
C VAL A 614 -8.99 46.57 2.57
N SER A 615 -9.98 46.36 1.70
CA SER A 615 -9.88 45.65 0.43
C SER A 615 -10.27 46.59 -0.71
N GLU A 616 -9.80 46.29 -1.92
CA GLU A 616 -10.13 46.95 -3.19
C GLU A 616 -9.70 48.42 -3.36
N TYR A 617 -9.02 48.71 -4.48
CA TYR A 617 -9.49 49.73 -5.42
C TYR A 617 -9.02 49.40 -6.85
N SER A 618 -9.64 50.02 -7.85
CA SER A 618 -9.78 49.45 -9.20
C SER A 618 -8.89 50.06 -10.31
N LYS A 619 -8.72 49.25 -11.37
CA LYS A 619 -8.48 49.56 -12.80
C LYS A 619 -8.34 51.04 -13.25
N SER A 620 -7.42 51.21 -14.22
CA SER A 620 -7.52 52.00 -15.47
C SER A 620 -6.63 53.25 -15.66
N VAL A 621 -5.71 53.15 -16.64
CA VAL A 621 -5.29 54.18 -17.61
C VAL A 621 -4.95 53.44 -18.92
N VAL A 622 -5.12 54.06 -20.10
CA VAL A 622 -4.94 53.40 -21.42
C VAL A 622 -3.90 54.12 -22.29
N GLY A 623 -2.81 53.42 -22.60
CA GLY A 623 -1.90 53.68 -23.73
C GLY A 623 -1.17 55.04 -23.76
N PRO A 624 -0.52 55.37 -24.90
CA PRO A 624 0.27 54.45 -25.71
C PRO A 624 1.66 55.05 -26.06
N HIS A 625 2.68 54.21 -26.28
CA HIS A 625 3.76 54.51 -27.23
C HIS A 625 4.49 53.23 -27.65
N ALA A 626 4.97 53.21 -28.90
CA ALA A 626 5.71 52.11 -29.49
C ALA A 626 7.08 52.57 -29.99
N THR A 627 8.03 51.65 -30.14
CA THR A 627 8.79 51.35 -31.38
C THR A 627 10.04 50.53 -31.03
N ALA A 628 10.47 49.67 -31.95
CA ALA A 628 11.54 48.69 -31.79
C ALA A 628 12.95 49.27 -31.58
N TYR A 629 13.84 48.43 -31.04
CA TYR A 629 15.20 48.28 -31.57
C TYR A 629 15.58 46.80 -31.65
N ALA A 630 16.39 46.44 -32.64
CA ALA A 630 16.84 45.07 -32.89
C ALA A 630 18.37 44.97 -32.91
N GLN A 631 18.87 43.76 -32.60
CA GLN A 631 20.19 43.19 -32.87
C GLN A 631 21.41 44.13 -33.04
N VAL A 632 22.37 44.01 -32.13
CA VAL A 632 23.79 43.81 -32.49
C VAL A 632 24.32 42.63 -31.67
N SER A 633 25.20 41.81 -32.24
CA SER A 633 25.79 40.63 -31.61
C SER A 633 27.32 40.71 -31.54
N ARG A 634 27.91 40.04 -30.53
CA ARG A 634 29.27 39.44 -30.46
C ARG A 634 29.63 39.15 -28.99
N SER A 635 30.50 38.20 -28.62
CA SER A 635 30.82 36.85 -29.13
C SER A 635 32.00 36.29 -28.31
N SER A 636 31.88 35.12 -27.68
CA SER A 636 33.03 34.38 -27.13
C SER A 636 32.79 32.86 -27.07
N SER A 637 32.79 32.25 -28.26
CA SER A 637 33.14 30.84 -28.52
C SER A 637 34.57 30.54 -28.03
N SER A 638 35.05 29.33 -27.70
CA SER A 638 34.55 27.94 -27.65
C SER A 638 35.66 27.12 -26.91
N PRO A 639 35.90 25.81 -27.16
CA PRO A 639 35.01 24.66 -27.26
C PRO A 639 35.39 23.57 -26.21
N TYR A 640 34.58 22.53 -26.08
CA TYR A 640 35.07 21.16 -26.32
C TYR A 640 33.88 20.24 -26.60
N GLY A 641 33.96 19.48 -27.70
CA GLY A 641 33.01 18.44 -28.05
C GLY A 641 33.77 17.26 -28.62
N ALA A 642 33.41 16.06 -28.17
CA ALA A 642 33.90 14.80 -28.71
C ALA A 642 32.72 13.83 -28.78
N GLY A 643 32.26 13.54 -30.00
CA GLY A 643 31.29 12.49 -30.25
C GLY A 643 32.00 11.24 -30.74
N TYR A 644 31.59 10.07 -30.25
CA TYR A 644 31.87 8.78 -30.89
C TYR A 644 30.55 8.03 -31.02
N GLY A 645 30.15 7.80 -32.27
CA GLY A 645 29.13 6.81 -32.59
C GLY A 645 29.79 5.48 -32.92
N TYR A 646 29.20 4.38 -32.45
CA TYR A 646 29.48 3.04 -32.99
C TYR A 646 28.16 2.35 -33.28
N GLY A 647 27.92 2.05 -34.55
CA GLY A 647 26.93 1.07 -34.97
C GLY A 647 27.60 -0.30 -35.06
N ALA A 648 27.03 -1.30 -34.41
CA ALA A 648 27.39 -2.70 -34.59
C ALA A 648 26.11 -3.55 -34.45
N GLY A 649 25.58 -4.02 -35.58
CA GLY A 649 24.52 -5.03 -35.59
C GLY A 649 25.13 -6.42 -35.61
N TYR A 650 24.69 -7.29 -34.71
CA TYR A 650 24.93 -8.74 -34.78
C TYR A 650 23.62 -9.47 -34.57
N GLY A 651 23.35 -10.46 -35.43
CA GLY A 651 22.13 -11.26 -35.40
C GLY A 651 22.44 -12.74 -35.20
N TYR A 652 21.54 -13.39 -34.46
CA TYR A 652 21.29 -14.84 -34.39
C TYR A 652 22.43 -15.81 -34.03
N GLY A 653 22.18 -16.53 -32.93
CA GLY A 653 22.73 -17.84 -32.61
C GLY A 653 21.80 -18.53 -31.61
N ALA A 654 20.90 -19.39 -32.09
CA ALA A 654 19.88 -20.04 -31.27
C ALA A 654 20.22 -21.52 -31.03
N GLY A 655 20.01 -22.01 -29.80
CA GLY A 655 20.23 -23.42 -29.48
C GLY A 655 20.05 -23.76 -28.00
N HIS A 656 18.85 -24.22 -27.66
CA HIS A 656 18.54 -25.39 -26.82
C HIS A 656 17.11 -25.26 -26.25
N GLY A 657 16.24 -26.21 -26.58
CA GLY A 657 14.89 -26.29 -26.04
C GLY A 657 14.73 -27.49 -25.12
N TYR A 658 13.98 -27.31 -24.04
CA TYR A 658 13.41 -28.37 -23.22
C TYR A 658 11.94 -28.07 -22.90
N ALA A 659 11.17 -29.11 -22.59
CA ALA A 659 9.71 -29.06 -22.62
C ALA A 659 9.08 -28.35 -21.42
N ALA A 660 7.92 -27.73 -21.66
CA ALA A 660 7.05 -27.18 -20.62
C ALA A 660 6.07 -28.25 -20.08
N PRO A 661 5.78 -28.27 -18.77
CA PRO A 661 4.57 -28.87 -18.21
C PRO A 661 3.44 -27.83 -18.03
N ALA A 662 2.21 -28.32 -17.90
CA ALA A 662 0.99 -27.52 -17.97
C ALA A 662 0.67 -26.70 -16.70
N VAL A 663 -0.19 -25.69 -16.90
CA VAL A 663 -0.93 -24.99 -15.83
C VAL A 663 -1.81 -25.98 -15.07
N VAL A 664 -1.86 -25.88 -13.74
CA VAL A 664 -2.82 -26.57 -12.88
C VAL A 664 -3.46 -25.54 -11.94
N ALA A 665 -4.78 -25.59 -11.79
CA ALA A 665 -5.56 -24.69 -10.94
C ALA A 665 -6.31 -25.47 -9.85
N ALA A 666 -6.48 -24.83 -8.69
CA ALA A 666 -7.37 -25.16 -7.56
C ALA A 666 -7.27 -26.58 -6.92
N PRO A 667 -7.10 -26.68 -5.58
CA PRO A 667 -7.18 -27.94 -4.86
C PRO A 667 -8.63 -28.38 -4.62
N SER A 668 -8.90 -29.69 -4.79
CA SER A 668 -10.16 -30.31 -4.37
C SER A 668 -10.05 -30.89 -2.95
N VAL A 669 -11.13 -30.78 -2.17
CA VAL A 669 -11.25 -31.34 -0.81
C VAL A 669 -11.76 -32.78 -0.86
N VAL A 670 -11.34 -33.65 0.08
CA VAL A 670 -12.19 -34.61 0.87
C VAL A 670 -11.38 -35.81 1.42
N ALA A 671 -11.35 -35.89 2.77
CA ALA A 671 -11.37 -37.06 3.67
C ALA A 671 -10.40 -38.26 3.54
N ALA A 672 -10.33 -39.00 4.66
CA ALA A 672 -9.69 -40.31 4.88
C ALA A 672 -10.39 -40.98 6.11
N PRO A 673 -10.10 -42.24 6.52
CA PRO A 673 -9.31 -43.32 5.90
C PRO A 673 -10.02 -44.72 5.92
N ALA A 674 -9.23 -45.79 5.73
CA ALA A 674 -9.42 -47.21 6.16
C ALA A 674 -10.14 -48.22 5.21
N PRO A 675 -9.84 -49.55 5.27
CA PRO A 675 -8.56 -50.20 5.63
C PRO A 675 -8.15 -51.43 4.76
N SER A 676 -6.87 -51.81 4.87
CA SER A 676 -6.28 -53.18 4.77
C SER A 676 -6.56 -54.12 3.58
N THR A 677 -5.49 -54.60 2.93
CA THR A 677 -5.05 -56.02 2.99
C THR A 677 -3.62 -56.21 2.41
N GLU A 678 -2.90 -57.24 2.87
CA GLU A 678 -1.54 -57.66 2.43
C GLU A 678 -1.65 -59.00 1.65
N PRO A 679 -0.61 -59.58 0.98
CA PRO A 679 0.48 -60.28 1.71
C PRO A 679 1.87 -60.49 1.02
N THR A 680 2.97 -60.38 1.80
CA THR A 680 4.21 -61.24 1.76
C THR A 680 5.12 -61.30 0.48
N VAL A 681 6.36 -61.82 0.45
CA VAL A 681 7.27 -62.51 1.43
C VAL A 681 8.77 -62.14 1.18
N ARG A 682 9.59 -61.92 2.25
CA ARG A 682 10.94 -62.52 2.53
C ARG A 682 11.89 -61.62 3.36
N SER A 683 12.68 -62.27 4.23
CA SER A 683 13.69 -61.72 5.18
C SER A 683 15.00 -62.54 5.08
N PRO A 684 16.15 -62.26 5.78
CA PRO A 684 16.25 -62.11 7.25
C PRO A 684 17.24 -61.04 7.80
N LEU A 685 17.35 -61.03 9.15
CA LEU A 685 18.03 -60.14 10.12
C LEU A 685 19.56 -60.40 10.27
N PRO A 686 20.38 -59.50 10.90
CA PRO A 686 20.42 -59.30 12.37
C PRO A 686 20.70 -57.86 12.90
N THR A 687 20.82 -57.73 14.24
CA THR A 687 20.76 -56.51 15.07
C THR A 687 22.11 -55.96 15.61
N PRO A 688 22.21 -54.67 16.00
CA PRO A 688 23.36 -54.08 16.72
C PRO A 688 23.17 -53.94 18.27
N PRO A 689 24.23 -53.66 19.07
CA PRO A 689 24.19 -53.54 20.53
C PRO A 689 24.56 -52.14 21.13
N THR A 690 24.31 -51.96 22.45
CA THR A 690 24.92 -50.97 23.39
C THR A 690 26.38 -51.34 23.77
N PRO A 691 27.28 -50.49 24.39
CA PRO A 691 27.03 -49.65 25.61
C PRO A 691 27.92 -48.38 25.91
N ALA A 692 27.61 -47.71 27.04
CA ALA A 692 28.45 -47.09 28.11
C ALA A 692 29.79 -46.27 27.91
N THR A 693 29.77 -45.01 28.40
CA THR A 693 30.74 -44.20 29.24
C THR A 693 32.30 -44.19 29.14
N VAL A 694 32.85 -42.96 28.97
CA VAL A 694 33.90 -42.22 29.79
C VAL A 694 35.24 -42.91 30.16
N PRO A 695 36.46 -42.37 29.80
CA PRO A 695 37.17 -41.20 30.42
C PRO A 695 37.69 -40.14 29.38
N VAL A 696 38.16 -38.89 29.66
CA VAL A 696 39.13 -38.27 30.62
C VAL A 696 40.62 -38.60 30.25
N THR A 697 41.63 -37.72 30.16
CA THR A 697 42.01 -36.42 30.82
C THR A 697 42.87 -35.47 29.90
N ASP A 698 42.80 -34.14 30.14
CA ASP A 698 43.88 -33.09 30.24
C ASP A 698 44.94 -32.84 29.10
N THR A 699 45.75 -31.74 29.05
CA THR A 699 46.13 -30.68 30.03
C THR A 699 46.51 -29.30 29.39
N GLU A 700 46.30 -28.20 30.15
CA GLU A 700 47.08 -26.91 30.21
C GLU A 700 47.21 -25.95 28.98
N LEU A 701 47.48 -24.63 29.11
CA LEU A 701 47.88 -23.77 30.26
C LEU A 701 47.22 -22.35 30.24
N ALA A 702 47.36 -21.58 31.33
CA ALA A 702 46.78 -20.27 31.72
C ALA A 702 47.27 -19.01 30.91
N THR A 703 46.95 -17.71 31.17
CA THR A 703 46.80 -16.92 32.43
C THR A 703 46.00 -15.57 32.30
N ASP A 704 45.11 -15.27 33.26
CA ASP A 704 45.09 -14.15 34.26
C ASP A 704 45.24 -12.63 33.87
N THR A 705 44.74 -11.60 34.61
CA THR A 705 43.85 -11.46 35.83
C THR A 705 43.36 -9.99 36.10
N GLU A 706 42.19 -9.85 36.81
CA GLU A 706 41.84 -8.91 37.93
C GLU A 706 41.85 -7.35 37.80
N PRO A 707 41.35 -6.53 38.79
CA PRO A 707 40.83 -6.86 40.16
C PRO A 707 39.49 -6.25 40.71
N VAL A 708 38.82 -7.00 41.62
CA VAL A 708 38.23 -6.64 42.98
C VAL A 708 37.20 -5.47 43.13
N THR A 709 36.14 -5.44 43.98
CA THR A 709 35.46 -6.24 45.07
C THR A 709 33.93 -6.35 44.77
N VAL A 710 33.02 -7.13 45.40
CA VAL A 710 32.94 -8.04 46.59
C VAL A 710 32.52 -7.44 47.96
N THR A 711 31.22 -7.51 48.32
CA THR A 711 30.61 -7.78 49.68
C THR A 711 29.06 -7.70 49.60
N GLU A 712 28.21 -8.32 50.44
CA GLU A 712 28.04 -9.66 51.04
C GLU A 712 26.77 -9.57 51.94
N ARG A 713 25.75 -10.42 51.77
CA ARG A 713 25.07 -11.26 52.82
C ARG A 713 23.71 -11.82 52.41
N ALA A 714 23.30 -12.89 53.08
CA ALA A 714 22.08 -13.65 52.83
C ALA A 714 21.45 -14.21 54.13
N THR A 715 20.15 -14.48 54.11
CA THR A 715 19.43 -15.36 55.05
C THR A 715 18.18 -15.98 54.39
N SER A 716 17.82 -17.18 54.86
CA SER A 716 16.63 -17.97 54.51
C SER A 716 16.08 -18.59 55.81
N PRO A 717 15.10 -19.53 55.80
CA PRO A 717 13.85 -19.67 55.04
C PRO A 717 12.61 -19.74 55.99
N HIS A 718 11.36 -19.95 55.48
CA HIS A 718 10.48 -21.10 55.85
C HIS A 718 8.96 -21.00 55.53
N THR A 719 8.44 -22.08 54.92
CA THR A 719 7.14 -22.78 55.11
C THR A 719 5.78 -22.12 54.74
N LEU A 720 4.90 -22.94 54.14
CA LEU A 720 3.47 -22.70 53.83
C LEU A 720 2.55 -22.93 55.06
N PRO A 721 1.27 -22.50 55.00
CA PRO A 721 0.22 -23.53 54.90
C PRO A 721 -0.95 -23.17 53.95
N GLN A 722 -1.81 -24.16 53.64
CA GLN A 722 -3.07 -24.00 52.90
C GLN A 722 -4.20 -23.43 53.77
N LEU A 723 -5.23 -22.85 53.15
CA LEU A 723 -6.62 -22.85 53.64
C LEU A 723 -7.63 -22.65 52.49
N SER A 724 -8.91 -22.97 52.75
CA SER A 724 -10.00 -23.12 51.75
C SER A 724 -10.92 -21.88 51.64
N PRO A 725 -11.79 -21.76 50.60
CA PRO A 725 -12.38 -20.47 50.21
C PRO A 725 -13.81 -20.17 50.73
N PRO A 726 -14.20 -18.88 50.82
CA PRO A 726 -15.58 -18.39 50.81
C PRO A 726 -15.91 -17.59 49.51
N THR A 727 -16.95 -17.90 48.73
CA THR A 727 -18.39 -17.53 48.89
C THR A 727 -18.79 -16.26 48.09
N LEU A 728 -19.87 -16.33 47.30
CA LEU A 728 -20.45 -15.20 46.54
C LEU A 728 -21.25 -14.23 47.43
N PRO A 729 -21.32 -12.93 47.07
CA PRO A 729 -22.42 -12.04 47.40
C PRO A 729 -23.49 -12.00 46.29
N THR A 730 -24.76 -11.77 46.66
CA THR A 730 -25.93 -11.70 45.77
C THR A 730 -26.35 -10.26 45.42
N LEU A 731 -27.25 -10.14 44.44
CA LEU A 731 -27.94 -8.89 44.04
C LEU A 731 -28.64 -8.16 45.19
N PRO A 732 -28.61 -6.81 45.21
CA PRO A 732 -29.66 -5.97 45.75
C PRO A 732 -30.67 -5.52 44.66
N SER A 733 -31.90 -5.22 45.06
CA SER A 733 -33.00 -4.79 44.18
C SER A 733 -33.16 -3.26 44.10
N SER A 734 -33.98 -2.80 43.14
CA SER A 734 -34.29 -1.39 42.87
C SER A 734 -35.10 -0.71 43.99
N PRO A 735 -35.00 0.63 44.11
CA PRO A 735 -36.20 1.41 44.44
C PRO A 735 -36.43 2.69 43.61
N ALA A 736 -37.73 2.98 43.40
CA ALA A 736 -38.39 4.28 43.23
C ALA A 736 -38.21 5.12 41.93
N THR A 737 -39.34 5.68 41.48
CA THR A 737 -39.50 6.52 40.28
C THR A 737 -40.00 7.92 40.66
N PRO A 738 -39.53 9.01 40.01
CA PRO A 738 -40.19 10.32 40.01
C PRO A 738 -41.23 10.49 38.86
N PRO A 739 -42.13 11.50 38.92
CA PRO A 739 -43.32 11.59 38.07
C PRO A 739 -43.11 12.27 36.68
N PRO A 740 -44.06 12.13 35.74
CA PRO A 740 -43.97 12.69 34.39
C PRO A 740 -44.40 14.17 34.27
N LEU A 741 -43.92 14.85 33.24
CA LEU A 741 -44.41 16.16 32.77
C LEU A 741 -44.60 16.15 31.24
N SER A 742 -45.50 17.01 30.78
CA SER A 742 -46.09 17.00 29.43
C SER A 742 -45.48 18.05 28.47
N PRO A 743 -45.64 17.91 27.14
CA PRO A 743 -45.19 18.90 26.13
C PRO A 743 -46.14 20.14 26.08
N PRO A 744 -45.98 21.16 25.20
CA PRO A 744 -45.09 21.27 24.03
C PRO A 744 -44.36 22.62 23.82
N THR A 745 -43.59 22.74 22.73
CA THR A 745 -43.57 23.97 21.90
C THR A 745 -43.26 23.62 20.44
N LEU A 746 -44.01 24.14 19.47
CA LEU A 746 -43.66 24.10 18.05
C LEU A 746 -42.89 25.37 17.67
N LEU A 747 -41.91 25.25 16.77
CA LEU A 747 -41.48 26.35 15.91
C LEU A 747 -41.43 25.89 14.44
N THR A 748 -41.76 26.82 13.54
CA THR A 748 -42.26 26.55 12.18
C THR A 748 -41.18 26.38 11.12
N LEU A 749 -41.43 25.45 10.18
CA LEU A 749 -40.74 25.39 8.88
C LEU A 749 -41.38 26.36 7.86
N PRO A 750 -40.59 26.96 6.93
CA PRO A 750 -41.11 27.65 5.75
C PRO A 750 -41.25 26.71 4.54
N SER A 751 -42.49 26.51 4.09
CA SER A 751 -42.99 26.27 2.71
C SER A 751 -42.09 25.60 1.63
N SER A 752 -42.57 24.48 1.10
CA SER A 752 -42.18 23.92 -0.21
C SER A 752 -42.88 24.61 -1.40
N PRO A 753 -42.41 24.40 -2.65
CA PRO A 753 -43.20 24.60 -3.86
C PRO A 753 -43.59 23.29 -4.60
N ALA A 754 -44.88 23.18 -4.93
CA ALA A 754 -45.55 22.46 -6.03
C ALA A 754 -45.08 21.05 -6.50
N THR A 755 -46.00 20.08 -6.44
CA THR A 755 -45.97 18.78 -7.15
C THR A 755 -46.62 18.88 -8.55
N PRO A 756 -46.09 18.19 -9.59
CA PRO A 756 -46.81 17.94 -10.85
C PRO A 756 -47.76 16.73 -10.77
N PRO A 757 -48.76 16.60 -11.69
CA PRO A 757 -49.75 15.52 -11.68
C PRO A 757 -49.24 14.19 -12.30
N PRO A 758 -49.90 13.05 -12.02
CA PRO A 758 -49.49 11.73 -12.50
C PRO A 758 -49.95 11.42 -13.93
N LEU A 759 -49.24 10.50 -14.60
CA LEU A 759 -49.65 9.88 -15.88
C LEU A 759 -49.61 8.34 -15.78
N SER A 760 -50.46 7.71 -16.59
CA SER A 760 -50.87 6.30 -16.48
C SER A 760 -49.99 5.33 -17.31
N PRO A 761 -50.06 3.99 -17.08
CA PRO A 761 -49.08 3.03 -17.60
C PRO A 761 -49.27 2.63 -19.09
N PRO A 762 -48.24 2.05 -19.75
CA PRO A 762 -48.22 1.80 -21.19
C PRO A 762 -48.75 0.42 -21.61
N THR A 763 -49.14 0.30 -22.89
CA THR A 763 -49.30 -0.96 -23.67
C THR A 763 -49.18 -0.63 -25.18
N PRO A 764 -48.94 -1.60 -26.11
CA PRO A 764 -48.00 -1.40 -27.23
C PRO A 764 -48.59 -1.55 -28.65
N LEU A 765 -47.80 -1.28 -29.72
CA LEU A 765 -47.55 -2.19 -30.87
C LEU A 765 -46.69 -1.61 -32.05
N THR A 766 -45.90 -2.52 -32.67
CA THR A 766 -45.35 -2.61 -34.06
C THR A 766 -44.98 -1.41 -34.97
N LEU A 767 -43.69 -1.37 -35.36
CA LEU A 767 -43.13 -1.53 -36.73
C LEU A 767 -43.90 -1.05 -37.99
N GLN A 768 -43.28 -0.17 -38.81
CA GLN A 768 -43.04 -0.38 -40.26
C GLN A 768 -41.99 0.62 -40.86
N LEU A 769 -41.76 0.64 -42.19
CA LEU A 769 -40.48 1.00 -42.86
C LEU A 769 -40.55 2.03 -44.02
N SER A 770 -39.48 2.86 -44.16
CA SER A 770 -38.90 3.40 -45.43
C SER A 770 -39.74 4.43 -46.26
N PRO A 771 -39.23 5.10 -47.34
CA PRO A 771 -37.94 4.91 -48.08
C PRO A 771 -37.13 6.17 -48.58
N ALA A 772 -35.89 5.91 -49.04
CA ALA A 772 -35.10 6.61 -50.10
C ALA A 772 -34.64 8.10 -49.90
N THR A 773 -33.63 8.67 -50.59
CA THR A 773 -32.95 8.32 -51.88
C THR A 773 -31.45 8.72 -51.93
N LEU A 774 -30.68 8.22 -52.92
CA LEU A 774 -29.23 8.39 -53.18
C LEU A 774 -28.87 9.50 -54.21
N PRO A 775 -27.57 9.81 -54.40
CA PRO A 775 -26.90 9.44 -55.67
C PRO A 775 -25.42 8.96 -55.51
N THR A 776 -25.05 7.71 -55.85
CA THR A 776 -24.52 7.14 -57.13
C THR A 776 -22.98 6.98 -57.22
N LEU A 777 -22.53 5.79 -57.68
CA LEU A 777 -21.14 5.38 -57.97
C LEU A 777 -20.81 5.41 -59.48
N PRO A 778 -19.60 4.98 -59.90
CA PRO A 778 -19.52 3.63 -60.50
C PRO A 778 -18.35 2.74 -60.00
N LEU A 779 -18.39 1.44 -60.32
CA LEU A 779 -17.44 0.38 -59.87
C LEU A 779 -16.59 -0.18 -61.02
N SER A 780 -15.52 -0.95 -60.68
CA SER A 780 -15.18 -2.22 -61.35
C SER A 780 -14.19 -3.13 -60.57
N LEU A 781 -14.67 -4.30 -60.09
CA LEU A 781 -14.16 -5.70 -60.26
C LEU A 781 -12.62 -6.01 -60.29
N ALA A 782 -12.07 -7.14 -59.77
CA ALA A 782 -12.63 -8.32 -59.06
C ALA A 782 -11.56 -9.27 -58.39
N THR A 783 -12.03 -10.23 -57.56
CA THR A 783 -11.49 -11.60 -57.27
C THR A 783 -10.04 -11.87 -56.78
N LEU A 784 -9.88 -12.09 -55.46
CA LEU A 784 -9.49 -13.34 -54.72
C LEU A 784 -8.92 -14.60 -55.47
N PRO A 785 -8.18 -15.56 -54.82
CA PRO A 785 -7.68 -15.65 -53.41
C PRO A 785 -6.16 -16.11 -53.29
N PRO A 786 -5.66 -17.13 -52.51
CA PRO A 786 -4.37 -16.97 -51.76
C PRO A 786 -3.27 -18.04 -52.00
N LEU A 787 -2.04 -17.82 -51.48
CA LEU A 787 -0.97 -18.85 -51.44
C LEU A 787 -0.08 -18.78 -50.19
N SER A 788 0.47 -19.95 -49.83
CA SER A 788 1.42 -20.23 -48.73
C SER A 788 2.82 -20.59 -49.30
N PRO A 789 3.89 -20.78 -48.50
CA PRO A 789 5.27 -20.69 -49.00
C PRO A 789 5.83 -21.97 -49.67
N PRO A 790 6.91 -21.86 -50.48
CA PRO A 790 7.54 -22.97 -51.20
C PRO A 790 8.76 -23.59 -50.49
N THR A 791 9.22 -24.75 -50.97
CA THR A 791 10.41 -25.48 -50.51
C THR A 791 11.25 -26.07 -51.67
N ASP A 792 12.57 -25.81 -51.63
CA ASP A 792 13.71 -26.64 -52.07
C ASP A 792 13.95 -27.14 -53.52
N THR A 793 15.24 -27.45 -53.77
CA THR A 793 15.91 -28.07 -54.95
C THR A 793 16.12 -27.15 -56.17
N GLU A 794 17.25 -27.16 -56.92
CA GLU A 794 18.51 -27.95 -56.92
C GLU A 794 19.63 -27.13 -57.68
N ARG A 795 20.89 -27.49 -58.02
CA ARG A 795 21.80 -28.68 -57.99
C ARG A 795 23.29 -28.23 -58.16
N ALA A 796 24.27 -29.00 -57.63
CA ALA A 796 25.71 -29.05 -58.03
C ALA A 796 26.62 -27.80 -57.77
N THR A 797 27.96 -27.88 -57.64
CA THR A 797 28.98 -28.98 -57.72
C THR A 797 30.01 -28.96 -56.56
N SER A 798 30.54 -30.12 -56.16
CA SER A 798 31.76 -30.30 -55.31
C SER A 798 33.04 -30.53 -56.19
N PRO A 799 34.31 -30.71 -55.72
CA PRO A 799 34.74 -31.58 -54.59
C PRO A 799 36.00 -31.21 -53.73
N ALA A 800 36.18 -31.96 -52.63
CA ALA A 800 37.44 -32.28 -51.88
C ALA A 800 38.17 -31.14 -51.11
N THR A 801 38.91 -31.37 -50.00
CA THR A 801 39.39 -32.63 -49.36
C THR A 801 39.40 -32.55 -47.81
N LEU A 802 39.49 -33.71 -47.13
CA LEU A 802 39.59 -33.96 -45.66
C LEU A 802 41.00 -33.66 -45.07
N PRO A 803 41.31 -33.85 -43.74
CA PRO A 803 40.50 -34.19 -42.54
C PRO A 803 40.69 -33.24 -41.31
N PRO A 804 39.99 -33.46 -40.16
CA PRO A 804 40.14 -32.66 -38.93
C PRO A 804 41.13 -33.23 -37.89
N LEU A 805 41.44 -32.44 -36.85
CA LEU A 805 42.12 -32.86 -35.60
C LEU A 805 41.24 -32.61 -34.37
N SER A 806 41.31 -33.53 -33.39
CA SER A 806 40.49 -33.54 -32.16
C SER A 806 41.05 -32.66 -31.04
N PRO A 807 40.22 -32.18 -30.08
CA PRO A 807 40.65 -31.32 -28.99
C PRO A 807 41.23 -32.10 -27.78
N PRO A 808 42.14 -31.50 -27.00
CA PRO A 808 42.52 -31.98 -25.67
C PRO A 808 41.58 -31.45 -24.57
N THR A 809 41.37 -32.26 -23.52
CA THR A 809 40.69 -31.87 -22.26
C THR A 809 41.69 -32.05 -21.08
N PRO A 810 41.38 -31.72 -19.80
CA PRO A 810 42.09 -30.64 -19.13
C PRO A 810 42.92 -31.07 -17.90
N THR A 811 43.76 -30.15 -17.40
CA THR A 811 44.24 -30.18 -16.01
C THR A 811 44.54 -28.77 -15.48
N LEU A 812 44.15 -28.55 -14.21
CA LEU A 812 44.64 -27.49 -13.31
C LEU A 812 45.96 -27.98 -12.65
N PRO A 813 46.78 -27.12 -12.00
CA PRO A 813 46.38 -26.35 -10.79
C PRO A 813 45.83 -24.94 -11.04
#